data_AF-A0A822A9S2-F1
#
_entry.id   AF-A0A822A9S2-F1
#
_cell.length_a   1.000
_cell.length_b   1.000
_cell.length_c   1.000
_cell.angle_alpha   90.00
_cell.angle_beta   90.00
_cell.angle_gamma   90.00
#
_symmetry.space_group_name_H-M   'P 1'
#
loop_
_entity.id
_entity.type
_entity.pdbx_description
1 polymer ?
#
loop_
_entity_poly.entity_id
_entity_poly.type
_entity_poly.pdbx_seq_one_letter_code
_entity_poly.pdbx_strand_id
1 'polypeptide(L)'
;MSEKVLDLLDEMTFKPDNFNLTVLFNACAEVANDRAVKIGRKLFDEMPHYYRNDIVLLNSAIHMFMKFGDVQNAEHIFDSMKKKDIITYNAMMKGYVGSVMSEKVLDLFEQMHLKLDNVTFIIIFNACAQLANDRAMKIGRKLLDDMPNDYQNDSVVLTSATHMLMKFGDVQSVEHIFDSMKKKDIITYNAMMKGYFENDMCEKVLDLFEHIHLNLNHITYSIVLNACTQLANDRAIKIGRKLVDNMPHNYRNDIVLLNSAIHMFMKFGDVQNAEHIFDSMKKKDIITYGAMMKGYVGNVMSEKALDLFEQMDLKFDNATFVIVFNACAQLANDRAMKIGRKLLDDMPNDYQNDSVVLTSATHMLMKFGEAESAERIVKLVRNKGIITYGALMNGYNMNDEPWKCFKILDEMKQKDIVLNEIIWNILIGACSKIGMIRRSQYIIDQIPLHIQNQKQIQNSLIHMWSKCGSIEKAQNVFKSVYDRDNVTFNAMINGFGLNGMGSEAIELYRQMPNNLHDEVSHICILNACSHSGLLHQARSIFNEISLKTEKIVTVMTDCLSRLFLFDEAEKLIDEYEKTNPPNFVMYMCLLSGARNNRNRNLSEKIYNRMKCLFPDQKQRLLSGAVLLSNIYSSVGEHQLAKNFRSNQIKELGTKVKIGLSWTDGSGEIVTFKAHDHSHPRSSEIHVEADLITSELIEDGYKCDSSWVTRELHEEETIESVLCGHSERLAIAFNFIQRPIPEFIQITKNLRVCGDCHEATKRIARIRQREIIVRDANRIHHFYKNGQCSCQDHF
;
A
#
# COMPACT_ATOMS: atom_id res chain seq x y z
N MET A 1 9.61 39.28 32.15
CA MET A 1 9.39 40.70 32.56
C MET A 1 7.97 40.85 33.11
N SER A 2 6.97 40.33 32.38
CA SER A 2 5.54 40.36 32.72
C SER A 2 5.16 39.58 33.98
N GLU A 3 5.81 38.45 34.30
CA GLU A 3 5.65 37.78 35.61
C GLU A 3 6.12 38.65 36.79
N LYS A 4 7.25 39.37 36.64
CA LYS A 4 7.73 40.30 37.69
C LYS A 4 6.78 41.47 37.93
N VAL A 5 6.03 41.90 36.89
CA VAL A 5 4.99 42.92 37.00
C VAL A 5 3.77 42.39 37.78
N LEU A 6 3.42 41.12 37.58
CA LEU A 6 2.37 40.45 38.38
C LEU A 6 2.81 40.19 39.82
N ASP A 7 4.10 39.97 40.08
CA ASP A 7 4.64 39.81 41.44
C ASP A 7 4.70 41.15 42.20
N LEU A 8 5.03 42.25 41.53
CA LEU A 8 4.99 43.61 42.10
C LEU A 8 3.57 44.08 42.46
N LEU A 9 2.55 43.49 41.83
CA LEU A 9 1.13 43.78 42.08
C LEU A 9 0.68 43.34 43.48
N ASP A 10 1.27 42.27 44.02
CA ASP A 10 0.99 41.77 45.37
C ASP A 10 1.57 42.72 46.47
N GLU A 11 2.48 43.63 46.09
CA GLU A 11 3.15 44.59 46.98
C GLU A 11 2.60 46.04 46.86
N MET A 12 1.75 46.31 45.87
CA MET A 12 1.22 47.66 45.61
C MET A 12 0.03 48.02 46.52
N THR A 13 0.11 49.16 47.21
CA THR A 13 -0.93 49.70 48.11
C THR A 13 -1.73 50.88 47.54
N PHE A 14 -1.49 51.27 46.28
CA PHE A 14 -2.19 52.37 45.61
C PHE A 14 -3.26 51.88 44.63
N LYS A 15 -4.35 52.64 44.47
CA LYS A 15 -5.42 52.34 43.49
C LYS A 15 -4.89 52.59 42.07
N PRO A 16 -4.79 51.58 41.20
CA PRO A 16 -4.20 51.76 39.88
C PRO A 16 -5.04 52.74 39.06
N ASP A 17 -4.35 53.72 38.46
CA ASP A 17 -4.93 54.61 37.47
C ASP A 17 -5.08 53.89 36.12
N ASN A 18 -5.67 54.58 35.15
CA ASN A 18 -5.94 54.08 33.80
C ASN A 18 -4.68 53.49 33.11
N PHE A 19 -3.54 54.17 33.24
CA PHE A 19 -2.29 53.73 32.62
C PHE A 19 -1.80 52.43 33.26
N ASN A 20 -1.84 52.35 34.58
CA ASN A 20 -1.45 51.14 35.32
C ASN A 20 -2.36 49.96 34.96
N LEU A 21 -3.69 50.14 34.92
CA LEU A 21 -4.62 49.06 34.55
C LEU A 21 -4.37 48.55 33.12
N THR A 22 -4.06 49.44 32.17
CA THR A 22 -3.73 49.06 30.77
C THR A 22 -2.49 48.15 30.72
N VAL A 23 -1.44 48.52 31.46
CA VAL A 23 -0.20 47.72 31.55
C VAL A 23 -0.47 46.36 32.20
N LEU A 24 -1.29 46.33 33.25
CA LEU A 24 -1.63 45.10 33.96
C LEU A 24 -2.47 44.15 33.11
N PHE A 25 -3.46 44.65 32.37
CA PHE A 25 -4.22 43.81 31.44
C PHE A 25 -3.34 43.21 30.34
N ASN A 26 -2.41 43.98 29.78
CA ASN A 26 -1.46 43.44 28.79
C ASN A 26 -0.51 42.40 29.41
N ALA A 27 -0.02 42.62 30.63
CA ALA A 27 0.81 41.64 31.34
C ALA A 27 0.05 40.35 31.65
N CYS A 28 -1.21 40.46 32.07
CA CYS A 28 -2.11 39.32 32.26
C CYS A 28 -2.34 38.54 30.95
N ALA A 29 -2.53 39.25 29.84
CA ALA A 29 -2.73 38.66 28.51
C ALA A 29 -1.49 37.90 27.99
N GLU A 30 -0.28 38.37 28.31
CA GLU A 30 0.97 37.70 27.94
C GLU A 30 1.23 36.44 28.77
N VAL A 31 0.90 36.45 30.06
CA VAL A 31 1.17 35.31 30.96
C VAL A 31 0.11 34.21 30.80
N ALA A 32 -1.17 34.58 30.68
CA ALA A 32 -2.30 33.71 30.31
C ALA A 32 -2.40 32.36 31.08
N ASN A 33 -1.87 32.27 32.31
CA ASN A 33 -2.02 31.12 33.20
C ASN A 33 -3.17 31.34 34.19
N ASP A 34 -3.53 30.30 34.97
CA ASP A 34 -4.65 30.36 35.92
C ASP A 34 -4.53 31.51 36.94
N ARG A 35 -3.31 31.88 37.35
CA ARG A 35 -3.05 33.03 38.24
C ARG A 35 -3.38 34.34 37.53
N ALA A 36 -2.87 34.55 36.32
CA ALA A 36 -3.11 35.74 35.51
C ALA A 36 -4.59 35.91 35.15
N VAL A 37 -5.32 34.82 34.87
CA VAL A 37 -6.76 34.83 34.61
C VAL A 37 -7.53 35.35 35.83
N LYS A 38 -7.22 34.85 37.03
CA LYS A 38 -7.88 35.30 38.27
C LYS A 38 -7.61 36.77 38.57
N ILE A 39 -6.35 37.20 38.45
CA ILE A 39 -5.94 38.59 38.68
C ILE A 39 -6.61 39.52 37.67
N GLY A 40 -6.56 39.17 36.37
CA GLY A 40 -7.13 39.99 35.30
C GLY A 40 -8.63 40.19 35.44
N ARG A 41 -9.38 39.14 35.80
CA ARG A 41 -10.82 39.24 36.10
C ARG A 41 -11.11 40.15 37.28
N LYS A 42 -10.37 39.97 38.39
CA LYS A 42 -10.52 40.81 39.58
C LYS A 42 -10.26 42.29 39.28
N LEU A 43 -9.20 42.60 38.55
CA LEU A 43 -8.86 43.97 38.15
C LEU A 43 -9.94 44.59 37.26
N PHE A 44 -10.58 43.79 36.40
CA PHE A 44 -11.68 44.25 35.56
C PHE A 44 -12.97 44.49 36.36
N ASP A 45 -13.29 43.62 37.32
CA ASP A 45 -14.48 43.75 38.18
C ASP A 45 -14.36 44.95 39.13
N GLU A 46 -13.16 45.20 39.66
CA GLU A 46 -12.86 46.33 40.55
C GLU A 46 -12.63 47.65 39.80
N MET A 47 -12.66 47.63 38.46
CA MET A 47 -12.43 48.80 37.61
C MET A 47 -13.54 49.87 37.84
N PRO A 48 -13.15 51.10 38.25
CA PRO A 48 -14.11 52.17 38.47
C PRO A 48 -15.01 52.49 37.25
N HIS A 49 -16.30 52.75 37.49
CA HIS A 49 -17.29 52.99 36.45
C HIS A 49 -16.94 54.14 35.47
N TYR A 50 -16.18 55.15 35.90
CA TYR A 50 -15.81 56.27 35.03
C TYR A 50 -14.72 55.91 34.00
N TYR A 51 -13.93 54.86 34.24
CA TYR A 51 -12.95 54.33 33.26
C TYR A 51 -13.60 53.45 32.18
N ARG A 52 -14.89 53.11 32.30
CA ARG A 52 -15.65 52.34 31.29
C ARG A 52 -15.92 53.08 29.97
N ASN A 53 -15.41 54.31 29.82
CA ASN A 53 -15.42 55.02 28.54
C ASN A 53 -14.01 55.22 27.96
N ASP A 54 -12.97 54.72 28.63
CA ASP A 54 -11.60 54.82 28.13
C ASP A 54 -11.32 53.74 27.08
N ILE A 55 -11.16 54.17 25.83
CA ILE A 55 -11.00 53.25 24.69
C ILE A 55 -9.70 52.45 24.80
N VAL A 56 -8.61 53.03 25.29
CA VAL A 56 -7.30 52.36 25.36
C VAL A 56 -7.35 51.24 26.40
N LEU A 57 -7.93 51.52 27.56
CA LEU A 57 -8.09 50.55 28.63
C LEU A 57 -8.99 49.37 28.23
N LEU A 58 -10.13 49.69 27.59
CA LEU A 58 -11.07 48.67 27.13
C LEU A 58 -10.50 47.82 25.99
N ASN A 59 -9.68 48.40 25.09
CA ASN A 59 -8.95 47.64 24.07
C ASN A 59 -7.98 46.63 24.72
N SER A 60 -7.26 47.03 25.76
CA SER A 60 -6.39 46.11 26.53
C SER A 60 -7.20 45.04 27.30
N ALA A 61 -8.37 45.39 27.84
CA ALA A 61 -9.25 44.41 28.49
C ALA A 61 -9.82 43.38 27.49
N ILE A 62 -10.26 43.82 26.31
CA ILE A 62 -10.68 42.93 25.20
C ILE A 62 -9.53 41.98 24.83
N HIS A 63 -8.31 42.51 24.63
CA HIS A 63 -7.15 41.69 24.30
C HIS A 63 -6.89 40.61 25.36
N MET A 64 -6.97 40.98 26.64
CA MET A 64 -6.81 40.06 27.77
C MET A 64 -7.88 38.96 27.78
N PHE A 65 -9.17 39.30 27.71
CA PHE A 65 -10.24 38.31 27.75
C PHE A 65 -10.20 37.36 26.56
N MET A 66 -9.90 37.85 25.35
CA MET A 66 -9.71 36.99 24.18
C MET A 66 -8.53 36.02 24.37
N LYS A 67 -7.43 36.47 25.00
CA LYS A 67 -6.29 35.59 25.33
C LYS A 67 -6.62 34.54 26.37
N PHE A 68 -7.55 34.81 27.28
CA PHE A 68 -8.07 33.83 28.24
C PHE A 68 -9.07 32.84 27.62
N GLY A 69 -9.44 33.02 26.34
CA GLY A 69 -10.51 32.25 25.70
C GLY A 69 -11.91 32.64 26.16
N ASP A 70 -12.05 33.73 26.92
CA ASP A 70 -13.34 34.26 27.36
C ASP A 70 -13.90 35.25 26.35
N VAL A 71 -14.39 34.68 25.25
CA VAL A 71 -14.95 35.43 24.13
C VAL A 71 -16.20 36.22 24.56
N GLN A 72 -17.00 35.70 25.51
CA GLN A 72 -18.26 36.33 25.93
C GLN A 72 -18.03 37.66 26.64
N ASN A 73 -17.08 37.73 27.56
CA ASN A 73 -16.77 39.00 28.24
C ASN A 73 -16.13 40.01 27.28
N ALA A 74 -15.30 39.56 26.35
CA ALA A 74 -14.76 40.43 25.31
C ALA A 74 -15.85 41.02 24.40
N GLU A 75 -16.81 40.19 23.96
CA GLU A 75 -17.98 40.62 23.17
C GLU A 75 -18.84 41.63 23.95
N HIS A 76 -19.12 41.36 25.23
CA HIS A 76 -19.89 42.27 26.08
C HIS A 76 -19.20 43.63 26.23
N ILE A 77 -17.87 43.66 26.44
CA ILE A 77 -17.10 44.90 26.50
C ILE A 77 -17.22 45.64 25.16
N PHE A 78 -16.96 44.95 24.06
CA PHE A 78 -17.03 45.50 22.72
C PHE A 78 -18.40 46.13 22.44
N ASP A 79 -19.50 45.41 22.71
CA ASP A 79 -20.86 45.91 22.48
C ASP A 79 -21.20 47.12 23.35
N SER A 80 -20.70 47.16 24.59
CA SER A 80 -20.92 48.28 25.52
C SER A 80 -20.19 49.58 25.14
N MET A 81 -19.17 49.53 24.27
CA MET A 81 -18.40 50.69 23.86
C MET A 81 -19.19 51.60 22.91
N LYS A 82 -19.41 52.86 23.33
CA LYS A 82 -20.11 53.90 22.54
C LYS A 82 -19.32 54.35 21.30
N LYS A 83 -17.99 54.34 21.36
CA LYS A 83 -17.10 54.69 20.25
C LYS A 83 -16.06 53.58 20.13
N LYS A 84 -15.92 53.05 18.91
CA LYS A 84 -14.97 51.99 18.56
C LYS A 84 -14.02 52.57 17.53
N ASP A 85 -12.72 52.38 17.74
CA ASP A 85 -11.70 52.74 16.76
C ASP A 85 -11.12 51.49 16.10
N ILE A 86 -10.21 51.67 15.14
CA ILE A 86 -9.60 50.57 14.41
C ILE A 86 -8.84 49.60 15.33
N ILE A 87 -8.29 50.09 16.45
CA ILE A 87 -7.57 49.27 17.43
C ILE A 87 -8.57 48.38 18.18
N THR A 88 -9.77 48.89 18.51
CA THR A 88 -10.86 48.11 19.10
C THR A 88 -11.26 46.94 18.20
N TYR A 89 -11.52 47.22 16.91
CA TYR A 89 -11.87 46.17 15.94
C TYR A 89 -10.71 45.18 15.73
N ASN A 90 -9.47 45.66 15.58
CA ASN A 90 -8.29 44.81 15.40
C ASN A 90 -8.04 43.90 16.61
N ALA A 91 -8.25 44.38 17.84
CA ALA A 91 -8.12 43.55 19.05
C ALA A 91 -9.15 42.41 19.07
N MET A 92 -10.40 42.71 18.72
CA MET A 92 -11.49 41.73 18.66
C MET A 92 -11.27 40.71 17.55
N MET A 93 -11.00 41.17 16.33
CA MET A 93 -10.76 40.31 15.17
C MET A 93 -9.52 39.41 15.37
N LYS A 94 -8.43 39.94 15.92
CA LYS A 94 -7.23 39.14 16.26
C LYS A 94 -7.54 38.06 17.28
N GLY A 95 -8.41 38.36 18.25
CA GLY A 95 -8.92 37.38 19.19
C GLY A 95 -9.69 36.25 18.49
N TYR A 96 -10.63 36.59 17.60
CA TYR A 96 -11.42 35.59 16.88
C TYR A 96 -10.56 34.67 15.99
N VAL A 97 -9.56 35.22 15.29
CA VAL A 97 -8.58 34.43 14.53
C VAL A 97 -7.84 33.43 15.43
N GLY A 98 -7.47 33.85 16.66
CA GLY A 98 -6.81 32.99 17.64
C GLY A 98 -7.71 31.91 18.23
N SER A 99 -9.01 32.17 18.34
CA SER A 99 -10.02 31.23 18.85
C SER A 99 -10.68 30.37 17.75
N VAL A 100 -10.16 30.39 16.52
CA VAL A 100 -10.69 29.64 15.36
C VAL A 100 -12.16 30.01 15.03
N MET A 101 -12.57 31.26 15.32
CA MET A 101 -13.90 31.81 15.02
C MET A 101 -13.85 32.79 13.85
N SER A 102 -13.19 32.40 12.76
CA SER A 102 -12.78 33.29 11.67
C SER A 102 -13.94 33.89 10.87
N GLU A 103 -15.13 33.27 10.87
CA GLU A 103 -16.34 33.87 10.24
C GLU A 103 -16.75 35.17 10.93
N LYS A 104 -16.67 35.24 12.28
CA LYS A 104 -16.99 36.48 13.03
C LYS A 104 -16.07 37.64 12.69
N VAL A 105 -14.86 37.36 12.19
CA VAL A 105 -13.93 38.39 11.69
C VAL A 105 -14.49 39.05 10.44
N LEU A 106 -15.03 38.25 9.51
CA LEU A 106 -15.64 38.77 8.29
C LEU A 106 -16.91 39.58 8.59
N ASP A 107 -17.72 39.11 9.54
CA ASP A 107 -18.92 39.83 9.98
C ASP A 107 -18.57 41.19 10.61
N LEU A 108 -17.55 41.24 11.49
CA LEU A 108 -17.08 42.49 12.07
C LEU A 108 -16.47 43.43 11.03
N PHE A 109 -15.77 42.88 10.04
CA PHE A 109 -15.18 43.68 8.97
C PHE A 109 -16.26 44.37 8.12
N GLU A 110 -17.34 43.66 7.77
CA GLU A 110 -18.45 44.24 7.00
C GLU A 110 -19.21 45.33 7.77
N GLN A 111 -19.26 45.22 9.10
CA GLN A 111 -19.85 46.25 9.99
C GLN A 111 -18.94 47.46 10.20
N MET A 112 -17.66 47.36 9.86
CA MET A 112 -16.69 48.42 10.08
C MET A 112 -16.65 49.38 8.88
N HIS A 113 -16.92 50.66 9.14
CA HIS A 113 -16.83 51.74 8.15
C HIS A 113 -15.70 52.72 8.49
N LEU A 114 -14.51 52.17 8.78
CA LEU A 114 -13.31 52.93 9.14
C LEU A 114 -12.21 52.74 8.08
N LYS A 115 -11.28 53.70 7.98
CA LYS A 115 -10.10 53.58 7.12
C LYS A 115 -9.20 52.47 7.66
N LEU A 116 -8.92 51.46 6.83
CA LEU A 116 -8.12 50.29 7.20
C LEU A 116 -6.64 50.66 7.39
N ASP A 117 -5.99 49.99 8.35
CA ASP A 117 -4.54 50.01 8.55
C ASP A 117 -3.92 48.66 8.13
N ASN A 118 -2.58 48.59 8.14
CA ASN A 118 -1.85 47.38 7.76
C ASN A 118 -2.20 46.18 8.65
N VAL A 119 -2.43 46.39 9.95
CA VAL A 119 -2.81 45.34 10.90
C VAL A 119 -4.17 44.75 10.53
N THR A 120 -5.13 45.59 10.14
CA THR A 120 -6.45 45.14 9.68
C THR A 120 -6.35 44.25 8.45
N PHE A 121 -5.60 44.66 7.42
CA PHE A 121 -5.39 43.83 6.22
C PHE A 121 -4.80 42.45 6.57
N ILE A 122 -3.77 42.41 7.43
CA ILE A 122 -3.13 41.15 7.86
C ILE A 122 -4.12 40.22 8.57
N ILE A 123 -4.94 40.76 9.49
CA ILE A 123 -5.92 39.96 10.24
C ILE A 123 -6.98 39.38 9.30
N ILE A 124 -7.50 40.18 8.37
CA ILE A 124 -8.55 39.72 7.46
C ILE A 124 -8.01 38.69 6.46
N PHE A 125 -6.81 38.91 5.89
CA PHE A 125 -6.20 37.91 5.00
C PHE A 125 -5.93 36.59 5.73
N ASN A 126 -5.47 36.63 6.99
CA ASN A 126 -5.29 35.43 7.79
C ASN A 126 -6.62 34.73 8.10
N ALA A 127 -7.68 35.48 8.42
CA ALA A 127 -9.01 34.92 8.62
C ALA A 127 -9.55 34.27 7.33
N CYS A 128 -9.35 34.92 6.18
CA CYS A 128 -9.73 34.38 4.88
C CYS A 128 -8.97 33.09 4.55
N ALA A 129 -7.67 33.05 4.85
CA ALA A 129 -6.83 31.86 4.69
C ALA A 129 -7.27 30.70 5.59
N GLN A 130 -7.75 30.97 6.81
CA GLN A 130 -8.27 29.95 7.73
C GLN A 130 -9.63 29.40 7.29
N LEU A 131 -10.50 30.24 6.70
CA LEU A 131 -11.83 29.83 6.26
C LEU A 131 -11.81 29.05 4.95
N ALA A 132 -10.93 29.44 4.01
CA ALA A 132 -10.76 28.79 2.71
C ALA A 132 -12.10 28.49 1.98
N ASN A 133 -13.06 29.42 2.06
CA ASN A 133 -14.38 29.32 1.42
C ASN A 133 -14.63 30.46 0.41
N ASP A 134 -15.69 30.34 -0.39
CA ASP A 134 -16.01 31.31 -1.46
C ASP A 134 -16.26 32.72 -0.92
N ARG A 135 -16.82 32.86 0.29
CA ARG A 135 -17.07 34.17 0.92
C ARG A 135 -15.74 34.87 1.23
N ALA A 136 -14.84 34.15 1.89
CA ALA A 136 -13.49 34.61 2.20
C ALA A 136 -12.70 34.99 0.94
N MET A 137 -12.80 34.21 -0.14
CA MET A 137 -12.14 34.52 -1.41
C MET A 137 -12.63 35.84 -2.01
N LYS A 138 -13.94 36.09 -2.00
CA LYS A 138 -14.53 37.33 -2.52
C LYS A 138 -14.09 38.56 -1.72
N ILE A 139 -14.15 38.46 -0.39
CA ILE A 139 -13.74 39.56 0.50
C ILE A 139 -12.24 39.84 0.35
N GLY A 140 -11.42 38.79 0.35
CA GLY A 140 -9.97 38.88 0.18
C GLY A 140 -9.55 39.52 -1.14
N ARG A 141 -10.18 39.14 -2.27
CA ARG A 141 -9.90 39.77 -3.57
C ARG A 141 -10.33 41.23 -3.61
N LYS A 142 -11.53 41.54 -3.11
CA LYS A 142 -12.00 42.93 -3.06
C LYS A 142 -11.04 43.81 -2.26
N LEU A 143 -10.53 43.31 -1.14
CA LEU A 143 -9.52 44.01 -0.34
C LEU A 143 -8.19 44.22 -1.07
N LEU A 144 -7.81 43.33 -1.98
CA LEU A 144 -6.61 43.49 -2.82
C LEU A 144 -6.83 44.52 -3.92
N ASP A 145 -8.00 44.48 -4.59
CA ASP A 145 -8.34 45.41 -5.66
C ASP A 145 -8.52 46.85 -5.14
N ASP A 146 -9.12 47.01 -3.96
CA ASP A 146 -9.37 48.29 -3.31
C ASP A 146 -8.17 48.79 -2.46
N MET A 147 -7.03 48.09 -2.47
CA MET A 147 -5.89 48.37 -1.59
C MET A 147 -5.21 49.71 -1.93
N PRO A 148 -5.05 50.65 -0.97
CA PRO A 148 -4.34 51.91 -1.20
C PRO A 148 -2.85 51.74 -1.56
N ASN A 149 -2.30 52.63 -2.38
CA ASN A 149 -0.91 52.61 -2.86
C ASN A 149 0.16 52.48 -1.74
N ASP A 150 -0.12 53.02 -0.55
CA ASP A 150 0.78 52.95 0.61
C ASP A 150 0.98 51.51 1.10
N TYR A 151 -0.04 50.66 0.98
CA TYR A 151 -0.02 49.25 1.41
C TYR A 151 0.33 48.28 0.27
N GLN A 152 0.17 48.70 -0.98
CA GLN A 152 0.61 47.94 -2.16
C GLN A 152 2.14 47.73 -2.22
N ASN A 153 2.91 48.36 -1.33
CA ASN A 153 4.36 48.14 -1.20
C ASN A 153 4.77 47.62 0.19
N ASP A 154 3.81 47.35 1.08
CA ASP A 154 4.09 46.82 2.43
C ASP A 154 4.32 45.31 2.33
N SER A 155 5.57 44.87 2.53
CA SER A 155 5.97 43.48 2.40
C SER A 155 5.22 42.54 3.35
N VAL A 156 4.80 43.02 4.52
CA VAL A 156 4.09 42.20 5.52
C VAL A 156 2.64 41.99 5.08
N VAL A 157 1.96 43.06 4.64
CA VAL A 157 0.58 42.99 4.13
C VAL A 157 0.52 42.07 2.91
N LEU A 158 1.43 42.25 1.96
CA LEU A 158 1.48 41.43 0.74
C LEU A 158 1.89 39.97 1.01
N THR A 159 2.70 39.71 2.05
CA THR A 159 3.00 38.34 2.50
C THR A 159 1.75 37.65 3.05
N SER A 160 0.92 38.35 3.83
CA SER A 160 -0.37 37.82 4.30
C SER A 160 -1.36 37.59 3.16
N ALA A 161 -1.41 38.49 2.17
CA ALA A 161 -2.21 38.30 0.95
C ALA A 161 -1.74 37.08 0.14
N THR A 162 -0.43 36.89 0.01
CA THR A 162 0.20 35.73 -0.64
C THR A 162 -0.22 34.43 0.05
N HIS A 163 -0.13 34.36 1.38
CA HIS A 163 -0.57 33.20 2.15
C HIS A 163 -2.05 32.88 1.90
N MET A 164 -2.92 33.90 1.88
CA MET A 164 -4.35 33.72 1.59
C MET A 164 -4.58 33.17 0.18
N LEU A 165 -4.06 33.83 -0.86
CA LEU A 165 -4.28 33.42 -2.24
C LEU A 165 -3.72 32.03 -2.55
N MET A 166 -2.57 31.67 -1.96
CA MET A 166 -2.00 30.33 -2.05
C MET A 166 -2.93 29.25 -1.46
N LYS A 167 -3.69 29.55 -0.39
CA LYS A 167 -4.71 28.62 0.14
C LYS A 167 -5.90 28.41 -0.80
N PHE A 168 -6.18 29.39 -1.65
CA PHE A 168 -7.19 29.30 -2.70
C PHE A 168 -6.64 28.73 -4.02
N GLY A 169 -5.35 28.36 -4.09
CA GLY A 169 -4.72 27.86 -5.30
C GLY A 169 -4.54 28.91 -6.41
N ASP A 170 -4.69 30.21 -6.12
CA ASP A 170 -4.48 31.29 -7.11
C ASP A 170 -3.01 31.68 -7.20
N VAL A 171 -2.23 30.80 -7.82
CA VAL A 171 -0.78 30.94 -7.95
C VAL A 171 -0.40 32.14 -8.84
N GLN A 172 -1.18 32.42 -9.88
CA GLN A 172 -0.86 33.45 -10.87
C GLN A 172 -0.91 34.86 -10.25
N SER A 173 -1.95 35.15 -9.47
CA SER A 173 -2.04 36.46 -8.79
C SER A 173 -0.95 36.63 -7.74
N VAL A 174 -0.56 35.54 -7.08
CA VAL A 174 0.53 35.55 -6.10
C VAL A 174 1.87 35.86 -6.76
N GLU A 175 2.17 35.23 -7.91
CA GLU A 175 3.37 35.51 -8.70
C GLU A 175 3.44 36.99 -9.10
N HIS A 176 2.32 37.55 -9.59
CA HIS A 176 2.25 38.97 -9.93
C HIS A 176 2.50 39.89 -8.71
N ILE A 177 1.87 39.59 -7.56
CA ILE A 177 2.08 40.34 -6.32
C ILE A 177 3.55 40.24 -5.90
N PHE A 178 4.13 39.05 -5.93
CA PHE A 178 5.53 38.82 -5.58
C PHE A 178 6.46 39.63 -6.48
N ASP A 179 6.28 39.59 -7.81
CA ASP A 179 7.10 40.34 -8.75
C ASP A 179 7.00 41.87 -8.54
N SER A 180 5.81 42.37 -8.21
CA SER A 180 5.57 43.80 -7.95
C SER A 180 6.27 44.34 -6.68
N MET A 181 6.67 43.47 -5.73
CA MET A 181 7.35 43.89 -4.50
C MET A 181 8.74 44.45 -4.77
N LYS A 182 8.95 45.74 -4.43
CA LYS A 182 10.23 46.45 -4.59
C LYS A 182 11.36 45.90 -3.72
N LYS A 183 11.05 45.37 -2.53
CA LYS A 183 12.01 44.78 -1.60
C LYS A 183 11.48 43.45 -1.09
N LYS A 184 12.21 42.37 -1.39
CA LYS A 184 11.89 41.01 -0.96
C LYS A 184 12.91 40.59 0.09
N ASP A 185 12.44 40.23 1.28
CA ASP A 185 13.28 39.66 2.33
C ASP A 185 13.10 38.14 2.41
N ILE A 186 13.90 37.49 3.25
CA ILE A 186 13.85 36.02 3.40
C ILE A 186 12.48 35.52 3.89
N ILE A 187 11.73 36.35 4.63
CA ILE A 187 10.39 36.00 5.11
C ILE A 187 9.41 35.92 3.92
N THR A 188 9.49 36.90 3.02
CA THR A 188 8.72 36.95 1.77
C THR A 188 9.01 35.72 0.90
N TYR A 189 10.29 35.39 0.69
CA TYR A 189 10.69 34.19 -0.05
C TYR A 189 10.20 32.90 0.63
N ASN A 190 10.31 32.78 1.96
CA ASN A 190 9.86 31.61 2.70
C ASN A 190 8.34 31.42 2.60
N ALA A 191 7.55 32.49 2.65
CA ALA A 191 6.11 32.42 2.47
C ALA A 191 5.73 31.94 1.06
N MET A 192 6.42 32.46 0.03
CA MET A 192 6.21 32.04 -1.35
C MET A 192 6.58 30.57 -1.57
N MET A 193 7.76 30.15 -1.12
CA MET A 193 8.21 28.76 -1.21
C MET A 193 7.29 27.81 -0.44
N LYS A 194 6.83 28.20 0.76
CA LYS A 194 5.85 27.42 1.52
C LYS A 194 4.53 27.30 0.76
N GLY A 195 4.04 28.37 0.15
CA GLY A 195 2.83 28.36 -0.67
C GLY A 195 2.95 27.45 -1.90
N TYR A 196 4.08 27.50 -2.61
CA TYR A 196 4.37 26.56 -3.69
C TYR A 196 4.41 25.11 -3.21
N PHE A 197 5.08 24.85 -2.08
CA PHE A 197 5.18 23.52 -1.48
C PHE A 197 3.81 22.97 -1.07
N GLU A 198 2.95 23.76 -0.44
CA GLU A 198 1.59 23.35 -0.04
C GLU A 198 0.64 23.09 -1.21
N ASN A 199 0.97 23.59 -2.41
CA ASN A 199 0.22 23.36 -3.65
C ASN A 199 0.95 22.35 -4.58
N ASP A 200 1.84 21.51 -4.03
CA ASP A 200 2.59 20.47 -4.76
C ASP A 200 3.45 20.96 -5.94
N MET A 201 3.81 22.25 -5.97
CA MET A 201 4.66 22.86 -7.01
C MET A 201 6.13 22.91 -6.59
N CYS A 202 6.70 21.77 -6.23
CA CYS A 202 8.06 21.71 -5.66
C CYS A 202 9.18 22.21 -6.60
N GLU A 203 9.04 22.08 -7.93
CA GLU A 203 10.05 22.62 -8.86
C GLU A 203 10.17 24.15 -8.74
N LYS A 204 9.04 24.85 -8.61
CA LYS A 204 9.04 26.31 -8.40
C LYS A 204 9.70 26.72 -7.08
N VAL A 205 9.66 25.85 -6.07
CA VAL A 205 10.41 26.07 -4.81
C VAL A 205 11.92 26.06 -5.07
N LEU A 206 12.41 25.11 -5.87
CA LEU A 206 13.83 25.02 -6.22
C LEU A 206 14.27 26.17 -7.11
N ASP A 207 13.47 26.55 -8.10
CA ASP A 207 13.72 27.71 -8.96
C ASP A 207 13.85 28.98 -8.12
N LEU A 208 12.89 29.21 -7.21
CA LEU A 208 12.92 30.38 -6.34
C LEU A 208 14.12 30.38 -5.40
N PHE A 209 14.49 29.22 -4.85
CA PHE A 209 15.66 29.06 -3.99
C PHE A 209 16.98 29.43 -4.67
N GLU A 210 17.17 29.04 -5.94
CA GLU A 210 18.38 29.36 -6.70
C GLU A 210 18.54 30.87 -6.96
N HIS A 211 17.45 31.64 -6.91
CA HIS A 211 17.43 33.10 -7.05
C HIS A 211 17.61 33.86 -5.71
N ILE A 212 17.73 33.16 -4.57
CA ILE A 212 17.95 33.80 -3.27
C ILE A 212 19.43 34.14 -3.09
N HIS A 213 19.75 35.43 -3.04
CA HIS A 213 21.09 35.96 -2.70
C HIS A 213 21.18 36.52 -1.27
N LEU A 214 20.28 36.08 -0.38
CA LEU A 214 20.20 36.50 1.02
C LEU A 214 20.72 35.41 1.96
N ASN A 215 21.03 35.79 3.21
CA ASN A 215 21.36 34.83 4.25
C ASN A 215 20.14 33.96 4.57
N LEU A 216 20.29 32.66 4.35
CA LEU A 216 19.27 31.66 4.58
C LEU A 216 19.06 31.43 6.09
N ASN A 217 17.81 31.21 6.49
CA ASN A 217 17.48 30.82 7.86
C ASN A 217 17.05 29.34 7.93
N HIS A 218 16.95 28.78 9.14
CA HIS A 218 16.56 27.39 9.35
C HIS A 218 15.22 27.00 8.67
N ILE A 219 14.28 27.95 8.56
CA ILE A 219 12.99 27.75 7.87
C ILE A 219 13.20 27.55 6.37
N THR A 220 14.05 28.38 5.75
CA THR A 220 14.39 28.23 4.32
C THR A 220 14.99 26.87 4.04
N TYR A 221 15.95 26.44 4.88
CA TYR A 221 16.55 25.12 4.74
C TYR A 221 15.50 24.00 4.84
N SER A 222 14.61 24.04 5.84
CA SER A 222 13.58 22.99 6.02
C SER A 222 12.62 22.91 4.83
N ILE A 223 12.14 24.05 4.30
CA ILE A 223 11.22 24.08 3.14
C ILE A 223 11.90 23.47 1.91
N VAL A 224 13.14 23.87 1.61
CA VAL A 224 13.88 23.39 0.44
C VAL A 224 14.23 21.91 0.58
N LEU A 225 14.65 21.44 1.75
CA LEU A 225 14.91 20.01 1.99
C LEU A 225 13.64 19.16 1.81
N ASN A 226 12.49 19.64 2.31
CA ASN A 226 11.22 18.94 2.13
C ASN A 226 10.77 18.93 0.66
N ALA A 227 10.93 20.04 -0.07
CA ALA A 227 10.66 20.10 -1.51
C ALA A 227 11.58 19.15 -2.30
N CYS A 228 12.87 19.12 -1.97
CA CYS A 228 13.82 18.17 -2.53
C CYS A 228 13.40 16.71 -2.26
N THR A 229 12.91 16.43 -1.05
CA THR A 229 12.41 15.10 -0.66
C THR A 229 11.18 14.69 -1.49
N GLN A 230 10.27 15.62 -1.78
CA GLN A 230 9.07 15.35 -2.56
C GLN A 230 9.38 15.12 -4.05
N LEU A 231 10.33 15.86 -4.63
CA LEU A 231 10.74 15.70 -6.03
C LEU A 231 11.58 14.44 -6.29
N ALA A 232 12.57 14.18 -5.42
CA ALA A 232 13.48 13.04 -5.50
C ALA A 232 14.11 12.79 -6.90
N ASN A 233 14.26 13.85 -7.71
CA ASN A 233 14.93 13.80 -9.01
C ASN A 233 16.41 14.21 -8.89
N ASP A 234 17.19 14.03 -9.96
CA ASP A 234 18.63 14.31 -9.95
C ASP A 234 18.97 15.76 -9.58
N ARG A 235 18.11 16.72 -9.94
CA ARG A 235 18.28 18.14 -9.59
C ARG A 235 18.10 18.35 -8.08
N ALA A 236 17.00 17.84 -7.52
CA ALA A 236 16.70 17.90 -6.09
C ALA A 236 17.79 17.21 -5.25
N ILE A 237 18.33 16.07 -5.70
CA ILE A 237 19.42 15.38 -5.03
C ILE A 237 20.67 16.25 -4.94
N LYS A 238 21.07 16.90 -6.05
CA LYS A 238 22.24 17.79 -6.09
C LYS A 238 22.07 19.01 -5.20
N ILE A 239 20.90 19.67 -5.26
CA ILE A 239 20.61 20.86 -4.45
C ILE A 239 20.56 20.48 -2.97
N GLY A 240 19.84 19.43 -2.61
CA GLY A 240 19.71 18.96 -1.22
C GLY A 240 21.05 18.64 -0.56
N ARG A 241 21.94 17.90 -1.27
CA ARG A 241 23.30 17.59 -0.79
C ARG A 241 24.11 18.86 -0.54
N LYS A 242 24.16 19.74 -1.55
CA LYS A 242 24.89 21.01 -1.46
C LYS A 242 24.38 21.88 -0.30
N LEU A 243 23.08 21.85 -0.03
CA LEU A 243 22.47 22.60 1.05
C LEU A 243 22.95 22.07 2.42
N VAL A 244 22.93 20.75 2.63
CA VAL A 244 23.38 20.14 3.90
C VAL A 244 24.89 20.31 4.09
N ASP A 245 25.70 20.12 3.06
CA ASP A 245 27.17 20.28 3.13
C ASP A 245 27.58 21.70 3.54
N ASN A 246 26.86 22.70 3.01
CA ASN A 246 27.09 24.12 3.31
C ASN A 246 26.31 24.61 4.54
N MET A 247 25.69 23.73 5.33
CA MET A 247 24.90 24.13 6.48
C MET A 247 25.77 24.77 7.57
N PRO A 248 25.46 26.02 7.99
CA PRO A 248 26.16 26.71 9.07
C PRO A 248 26.25 25.90 10.37
N HIS A 249 27.38 26.03 11.09
CA HIS A 249 27.63 25.27 12.32
C HIS A 249 26.58 25.45 13.42
N ASN A 250 25.94 26.63 13.51
CA ASN A 250 24.88 26.91 14.48
C ASN A 250 23.59 26.11 14.21
N TYR A 251 23.32 25.73 12.97
CA TYR A 251 22.16 24.93 12.59
C TYR A 251 22.37 23.42 12.78
N ARG A 252 23.60 22.97 13.06
CA ARG A 252 23.90 21.56 13.37
C ARG A 252 23.37 21.07 14.72
N ASN A 253 22.70 21.92 15.50
CA ASN A 253 21.99 21.53 16.71
C ASN A 253 20.46 21.67 16.56
N ASP A 254 19.97 22.11 15.39
CA ASP A 254 18.53 22.25 15.13
C ASP A 254 17.94 20.88 14.77
N ILE A 255 17.28 20.25 15.74
CA ILE A 255 16.70 18.91 15.60
C ILE A 255 15.69 18.86 14.45
N VAL A 256 14.87 19.90 14.26
CA VAL A 256 13.83 19.91 13.23
C VAL A 256 14.47 19.91 11.84
N LEU A 257 15.49 20.75 11.66
CA LEU A 257 16.22 20.82 10.40
C LEU A 257 16.98 19.52 10.10
N LEU A 258 17.65 18.94 11.09
CA LEU A 258 18.38 17.68 10.91
C LEU A 258 17.42 16.51 10.65
N ASN A 259 16.23 16.49 11.24
CA ASN A 259 15.19 15.51 10.92
C ASN A 259 14.73 15.65 9.46
N SER A 260 14.57 16.87 8.93
CA SER A 260 14.30 17.10 7.50
C SER A 260 15.45 16.61 6.61
N ALA A 261 16.71 16.82 7.00
CA ALA A 261 17.87 16.35 6.27
C ALA A 261 17.97 14.81 6.25
N ILE A 262 17.75 14.15 7.39
CA ILE A 262 17.68 12.68 7.49
C ILE A 262 16.58 12.15 6.56
N HIS A 263 15.37 12.71 6.64
CA HIS A 263 14.26 12.28 5.79
C HIS A 263 14.60 12.40 4.31
N MET A 264 15.23 13.51 3.90
CA MET A 264 15.69 13.73 2.53
C MET A 264 16.71 12.68 2.09
N PHE A 265 17.78 12.47 2.85
CA PHE A 265 18.83 11.50 2.50
C PHE A 265 18.29 10.06 2.43
N MET A 266 17.44 9.67 3.38
CA MET A 266 16.78 8.36 3.36
C MET A 266 15.88 8.23 2.13
N LYS A 267 15.16 9.28 1.73
CA LYS A 267 14.34 9.25 0.51
C LYS A 267 15.16 9.12 -0.77
N PHE A 268 16.37 9.66 -0.79
CA PHE A 268 17.32 9.52 -1.90
C PHE A 268 18.06 8.17 -1.91
N GLY A 269 17.82 7.31 -0.91
CA GLY A 269 18.53 6.05 -0.74
C GLY A 269 19.96 6.19 -0.20
N ASP A 270 20.36 7.40 0.20
CA ASP A 270 21.68 7.64 0.81
C ASP A 270 21.61 7.46 2.32
N VAL A 271 21.56 6.19 2.71
CA VAL A 271 21.46 5.79 4.11
C VAL A 271 22.69 6.21 4.91
N GLN A 272 23.88 6.23 4.29
CA GLN A 272 25.15 6.53 4.98
C GLN A 272 25.21 7.97 5.50
N ASN A 273 24.81 8.95 4.68
CA ASN A 273 24.78 10.35 5.11
C ASN A 273 23.71 10.60 6.18
N ALA A 274 22.57 9.92 6.07
CA ALA A 274 21.55 9.96 7.12
C ALA A 274 22.05 9.39 8.45
N GLU A 275 22.74 8.24 8.43
CA GLU A 275 23.38 7.62 9.60
C GLU A 275 24.42 8.56 10.23
N HIS A 276 25.28 9.18 9.41
CA HIS A 276 26.26 10.14 9.89
C HIS A 276 25.62 11.36 10.58
N ILE A 277 24.56 11.94 10.00
CA ILE A 277 23.83 13.04 10.63
C ILE A 277 23.22 12.57 11.95
N PHE A 278 22.52 11.43 11.95
CA PHE A 278 21.91 10.86 13.14
C PHE A 278 22.93 10.67 14.26
N ASP A 279 24.09 10.05 13.98
CA ASP A 279 25.14 9.82 14.97
C ASP A 279 25.73 11.12 15.51
N SER A 280 25.86 12.15 14.67
CA SER A 280 26.36 13.46 15.08
C SER A 280 25.42 14.26 16.00
N MET A 281 24.13 13.89 16.07
CA MET A 281 23.14 14.59 16.90
C MET A 281 23.36 14.33 18.39
N LYS A 282 23.61 15.40 19.16
CA LYS A 282 23.78 15.34 20.63
C LYS A 282 22.52 14.94 21.38
N LYS A 283 21.35 15.37 20.89
CA LYS A 283 20.04 15.06 21.46
C LYS A 283 19.15 14.55 20.34
N LYS A 284 18.51 13.40 20.58
CA LYS A 284 17.61 12.74 19.65
C LYS A 284 16.26 12.63 20.35
N ASP A 285 15.19 13.03 19.68
CA ASP A 285 13.83 12.86 20.18
C ASP A 285 13.13 11.73 19.43
N ILE A 286 11.88 11.45 19.80
CA ILE A 286 11.08 10.40 19.17
C ILE A 286 10.89 10.64 17.66
N ILE A 287 10.87 11.91 17.21
CA ILE A 287 10.74 12.27 15.80
C ILE A 287 12.03 11.93 15.05
N THR A 288 13.20 12.15 15.65
CA THR A 288 14.50 11.75 15.08
C THR A 288 14.60 10.24 14.89
N TYR A 289 14.29 9.46 15.93
CA TYR A 289 14.26 7.99 15.82
C TYR A 289 13.21 7.53 14.80
N GLY A 290 12.01 8.11 14.83
CA GLY A 290 10.93 7.79 13.88
C GLY A 290 11.31 8.08 12.43
N ALA A 291 11.97 9.21 12.14
CA ALA A 291 12.45 9.55 10.81
C ALA A 291 13.48 8.53 10.30
N MET A 292 14.41 8.13 11.17
CA MET A 292 15.45 7.15 10.84
C MET A 292 14.86 5.75 10.59
N MET A 293 14.01 5.25 11.51
CA MET A 293 13.34 3.96 11.36
C MET A 293 12.43 3.91 10.13
N LYS A 294 11.63 4.97 9.88
CA LYS A 294 10.81 5.09 8.68
C LYS A 294 11.67 5.06 7.42
N GLY A 295 12.81 5.75 7.44
CA GLY A 295 13.78 5.72 6.36
C GLY A 295 14.33 4.32 6.10
N TYR A 296 14.70 3.57 7.15
CA TYR A 296 15.20 2.20 7.01
C TYR A 296 14.16 1.27 6.41
N VAL A 297 12.91 1.33 6.88
CA VAL A 297 11.77 0.58 6.31
C VAL A 297 11.57 0.93 4.83
N GLY A 298 11.60 2.22 4.48
CA GLY A 298 11.48 2.68 3.10
C GLY A 298 12.60 2.19 2.17
N ASN A 299 13.81 1.96 2.70
CA ASN A 299 14.95 1.41 1.97
C ASN A 299 15.12 -0.11 2.11
N VAL A 300 14.09 -0.82 2.60
CA VAL A 300 14.10 -2.29 2.74
C VAL A 300 15.19 -2.79 3.72
N MET A 301 15.59 -1.96 4.68
CA MET A 301 16.55 -2.27 5.74
C MET A 301 15.86 -2.46 7.09
N SER A 302 14.76 -3.20 7.11
CA SER A 302 13.85 -3.31 8.26
C SER A 302 14.50 -3.91 9.52
N GLU A 303 15.53 -4.77 9.40
CA GLU A 303 16.29 -5.26 10.57
C GLU A 303 16.96 -4.10 11.32
N LYS A 304 17.61 -3.17 10.61
CA LYS A 304 18.21 -1.97 11.23
C LYS A 304 17.16 -1.10 11.92
N ALA A 305 15.95 -1.04 11.38
CA ALA A 305 14.84 -0.32 12.00
C ALA A 305 14.44 -0.96 13.34
N LEU A 306 14.37 -2.29 13.41
CA LEU A 306 14.08 -3.03 14.64
C LEU A 306 15.21 -2.95 15.66
N ASP A 307 16.47 -3.03 15.22
CA ASP A 307 17.64 -2.85 16.09
C ASP A 307 17.63 -1.44 16.72
N LEU A 308 17.30 -0.41 15.93
CA LEU A 308 17.22 0.96 16.42
C LEU A 308 16.04 1.16 17.39
N PHE A 309 14.92 0.49 17.14
CA PHE A 309 13.76 0.49 18.06
C PHE A 309 14.12 -0.13 19.41
N GLU A 310 14.83 -1.26 19.44
CA GLU A 310 15.24 -1.92 20.69
C GLU A 310 16.29 -1.11 21.48
N GLN A 311 17.09 -0.28 20.80
CA GLN A 311 18.06 0.62 21.43
C GLN A 311 17.44 1.90 22.00
N MET A 312 16.18 2.20 21.64
CA MET A 312 15.52 3.43 22.04
C MET A 312 14.97 3.33 23.47
N ASP A 313 15.53 4.13 24.38
CA ASP A 313 15.08 4.23 25.78
C ASP A 313 14.10 5.41 26.00
N LEU A 314 13.22 5.65 25.03
CA LEU A 314 12.24 6.74 25.04
C LEU A 314 10.82 6.16 25.04
N LYS A 315 9.90 6.81 25.76
CA LYS A 315 8.47 6.55 25.60
C LYS A 315 8.06 6.92 24.18
N PHE A 316 7.52 5.95 23.45
CA PHE A 316 7.15 6.11 22.06
C PHE A 316 5.65 6.30 21.84
N ASP A 317 5.31 6.73 20.62
CA ASP A 317 3.99 7.18 20.20
C ASP A 317 3.36 6.27 19.13
N ASN A 318 2.20 6.66 18.61
CA ASN A 318 1.47 5.94 17.56
C ASN A 318 2.29 5.77 16.28
N ALA A 319 3.05 6.81 15.91
CA ALA A 319 3.89 6.78 14.71
C ALA A 319 4.94 5.67 14.81
N THR A 320 5.54 5.49 15.99
CA THR A 320 6.51 4.45 16.26
C THR A 320 5.90 3.05 16.12
N PHE A 321 4.72 2.79 16.70
CA PHE A 321 4.02 1.52 16.53
C PHE A 321 3.81 1.18 15.05
N VAL A 322 3.34 2.14 14.26
CA VAL A 322 3.09 1.95 12.82
C VAL A 322 4.37 1.61 12.08
N ILE A 323 5.48 2.30 12.36
CA ILE A 323 6.77 2.05 11.72
C ILE A 323 7.28 0.64 12.07
N VAL A 324 7.21 0.25 13.35
CA VAL A 324 7.69 -1.07 13.80
C VAL A 324 6.82 -2.19 13.26
N PHE A 325 5.49 -2.07 13.26
CA PHE A 325 4.62 -3.07 12.66
C PHE A 325 4.84 -3.21 11.15
N ASN A 326 5.08 -2.11 10.44
CA ASN A 326 5.46 -2.16 9.02
C ASN A 326 6.83 -2.83 8.82
N ALA A 327 7.82 -2.54 9.67
CA ALA A 327 9.12 -3.20 9.63
C ALA A 327 8.97 -4.73 9.85
N CYS A 328 8.17 -5.13 10.83
CA CYS A 328 7.87 -6.53 11.10
C CYS A 328 7.16 -7.21 9.92
N ALA A 329 6.17 -6.53 9.33
CA ALA A 329 5.43 -6.99 8.17
C ALA A 329 6.31 -7.19 6.92
N GLN A 330 7.34 -6.34 6.76
CA GLN A 330 8.30 -6.40 5.65
C GLN A 330 9.33 -7.51 5.82
N LEU A 331 9.77 -7.80 7.05
CA LEU A 331 10.71 -8.89 7.35
C LEU A 331 10.05 -10.27 7.33
N ALA A 332 8.83 -10.36 7.87
CA ALA A 332 8.05 -11.60 7.95
C ALA A 332 8.84 -12.82 8.49
N ASN A 333 9.74 -12.60 9.46
CA ASN A 333 10.56 -13.64 10.10
C ASN A 333 10.17 -13.86 11.59
N ASP A 334 10.71 -14.91 12.21
CA ASP A 334 10.37 -15.28 13.60
C ASP A 334 10.74 -14.19 14.62
N ARG A 335 11.83 -13.44 14.39
CA ARG A 335 12.24 -12.33 15.27
C ARG A 335 11.23 -11.19 15.22
N ALA A 336 10.89 -10.74 14.02
CA ALA A 336 9.87 -9.73 13.77
C ALA A 336 8.51 -10.12 14.35
N MET A 337 8.12 -11.40 14.22
CA MET A 337 6.87 -11.91 14.80
C MET A 337 6.87 -11.77 16.33
N LYS A 338 7.97 -12.13 17.00
CA LYS A 338 8.11 -12.00 18.46
C LYS A 338 8.04 -10.55 18.91
N ILE A 339 8.78 -9.66 18.24
CA ILE A 339 8.78 -8.21 18.54
C ILE A 339 7.38 -7.63 18.35
N GLY A 340 6.75 -7.89 17.20
CA GLY A 340 5.41 -7.40 16.88
C GLY A 340 4.33 -7.90 17.84
N ARG A 341 4.38 -9.17 18.24
CA ARG A 341 3.44 -9.72 19.23
C ARG A 341 3.63 -9.13 20.62
N LYS A 342 4.88 -9.02 21.08
CA LYS A 342 5.19 -8.39 22.37
C LYS A 342 4.65 -6.96 22.42
N LEU A 343 4.83 -6.18 21.35
CA LEU A 343 4.29 -4.83 21.23
C LEU A 343 2.75 -4.76 21.27
N LEU A 344 2.06 -5.79 20.74
CA LEU A 344 0.61 -5.88 20.82
C LEU A 344 0.12 -6.24 22.22
N ASP A 345 0.79 -7.18 22.88
CA ASP A 345 0.43 -7.65 24.22
C ASP A 345 0.71 -6.56 25.28
N ASP A 346 1.81 -5.81 25.13
CA ASP A 346 2.22 -4.73 26.04
C ASP A 346 1.55 -3.37 25.72
N MET A 347 0.61 -3.33 24.76
CA MET A 347 0.04 -2.07 24.26
C MET A 347 -0.82 -1.34 25.32
N PRO A 348 -0.51 -0.08 25.67
CA PRO A 348 -1.31 0.73 26.60
C PRO A 348 -2.75 0.94 26.13
N ASN A 349 -3.70 1.05 27.08
CA ASN A 349 -5.14 1.22 26.81
C ASN A 349 -5.47 2.40 25.88
N ASP A 350 -4.70 3.49 25.96
CA ASP A 350 -4.89 4.69 25.13
C ASP A 350 -4.71 4.39 23.62
N TYR A 351 -3.89 3.39 23.28
CA TYR A 351 -3.53 3.02 21.91
C TYR A 351 -4.31 1.81 21.38
N GLN A 352 -4.93 1.04 22.28
CA GLN A 352 -5.76 -0.13 21.92
C GLN A 352 -7.01 0.21 21.10
N ASN A 353 -7.35 1.50 20.95
CA ASN A 353 -8.46 1.97 20.11
C ASN A 353 -7.99 2.85 18.94
N ASP A 354 -6.68 3.07 18.74
CA ASP A 354 -6.19 3.91 17.67
C ASP A 354 -6.31 3.21 16.31
N SER A 355 -7.10 3.78 15.42
CA SER A 355 -7.41 3.17 14.12
C SER A 355 -6.18 2.92 13.23
N VAL A 356 -5.15 3.78 13.31
CA VAL A 356 -3.95 3.69 12.47
C VAL A 356 -3.03 2.60 13.01
N VAL A 357 -2.81 2.58 14.34
CA VAL A 357 -2.02 1.55 15.01
C VAL A 357 -2.63 0.17 14.78
N LEU A 358 -3.93 -0.01 15.05
CA LEU A 358 -4.60 -1.30 14.86
C LEU A 358 -4.64 -1.73 13.38
N THR A 359 -4.73 -0.78 12.43
CA THR A 359 -4.65 -1.11 10.99
C THR A 359 -3.25 -1.61 10.61
N SER A 360 -2.19 -0.98 11.11
CA SER A 360 -0.81 -1.46 10.87
C SER A 360 -0.54 -2.82 11.54
N ALA A 361 -1.07 -3.05 12.75
CA ALA A 361 -1.04 -4.35 13.41
C ALA A 361 -1.78 -5.43 12.60
N THR A 362 -2.94 -5.09 12.04
CA THR A 362 -3.71 -5.97 11.16
C THR A 362 -2.90 -6.34 9.93
N HIS A 363 -2.26 -5.36 9.28
CA HIS A 363 -1.38 -5.61 8.13
C HIS A 363 -0.24 -6.58 8.48
N MET A 364 0.42 -6.35 9.63
CA MET A 364 1.48 -7.21 10.13
C MET A 364 0.99 -8.65 10.41
N LEU A 365 -0.10 -8.82 11.13
CA LEU A 365 -0.65 -10.15 11.44
C LEU A 365 -1.09 -10.90 10.19
N MET A 366 -1.70 -10.20 9.24
CA MET A 366 -2.04 -10.77 7.94
C MET A 366 -0.79 -11.26 7.19
N LYS A 367 0.33 -10.53 7.27
CA LYS A 367 1.61 -10.94 6.69
C LYS A 367 2.22 -12.18 7.36
N PHE A 368 1.98 -12.37 8.65
CA PHE A 368 2.38 -13.58 9.37
C PHE A 368 1.42 -14.78 9.18
N GLY A 369 0.36 -14.62 8.40
CA GLY A 369 -0.65 -15.68 8.20
C GLY A 369 -1.64 -15.83 9.36
N GLU A 370 -1.66 -14.88 10.30
CA GLU A 370 -2.56 -14.90 11.46
C GLU A 370 -3.87 -14.16 11.21
N ALA A 371 -4.61 -14.59 10.19
CA ALA A 371 -5.85 -13.94 9.78
C ALA A 371 -6.87 -13.85 10.93
N GLU A 372 -7.00 -14.88 11.77
CA GLU A 372 -7.93 -14.85 12.92
C GLU A 372 -7.57 -13.80 13.97
N SER A 373 -6.28 -13.65 14.29
CA SER A 373 -5.80 -12.61 15.21
C SER A 373 -6.08 -11.22 14.64
N ALA A 374 -5.81 -11.04 13.35
CA ALA A 374 -6.08 -9.80 12.63
C ALA A 374 -7.59 -9.44 12.64
N GLU A 375 -8.46 -10.43 12.41
CA GLU A 375 -9.92 -10.26 12.48
C GLU A 375 -10.41 -9.86 13.87
N ARG A 376 -9.80 -10.38 14.94
CA ARG A 376 -10.10 -9.94 16.32
C ARG A 376 -9.72 -8.49 16.56
N ILE A 377 -8.51 -8.08 16.14
CA ILE A 377 -8.03 -6.71 16.30
C ILE A 377 -8.90 -5.72 15.53
N VAL A 378 -9.29 -6.03 14.30
CA VAL A 378 -10.14 -5.15 13.49
C VAL A 378 -11.50 -4.89 14.11
N LYS A 379 -12.05 -5.82 14.91
CA LYS A 379 -13.32 -5.58 15.62
C LYS A 379 -13.20 -4.46 16.66
N LEU A 380 -12.00 -4.16 17.15
CA LEU A 380 -11.73 -3.07 18.09
C LEU A 380 -11.61 -1.71 17.39
N VAL A 381 -11.43 -1.68 16.07
CA VAL A 381 -11.32 -0.43 15.30
C VAL A 381 -12.70 0.25 15.24
N ARG A 382 -12.86 1.34 16.00
CA ARG A 382 -14.14 2.10 16.10
C ARG A 382 -14.64 2.59 14.74
N ASN A 383 -13.76 3.20 13.95
CA ASN A 383 -14.07 3.74 12.63
C ASN A 383 -13.19 3.04 11.59
N LYS A 384 -13.71 1.98 10.98
CA LYS A 384 -13.01 1.29 9.88
C LYS A 384 -13.08 2.15 8.63
N GLY A 385 -11.94 2.74 8.27
CA GLY A 385 -11.80 3.48 7.02
C GLY A 385 -11.42 2.58 5.86
N ILE A 386 -11.33 3.17 4.67
CA ILE A 386 -10.88 2.49 3.45
C ILE A 386 -9.52 1.81 3.60
N ILE A 387 -8.60 2.40 4.37
CA ILE A 387 -7.26 1.85 4.62
C ILE A 387 -7.33 0.53 5.41
N THR A 388 -8.18 0.47 6.44
CA THR A 388 -8.38 -0.74 7.27
C THR A 388 -8.96 -1.88 6.44
N TYR A 389 -9.97 -1.60 5.63
CA TYR A 389 -10.56 -2.59 4.73
C TYR A 389 -9.56 -3.04 3.65
N GLY A 390 -8.79 -2.11 3.08
CA GLY A 390 -7.72 -2.42 2.13
C GLY A 390 -6.67 -3.35 2.72
N ALA A 391 -6.21 -3.10 3.95
CA ALA A 391 -5.27 -3.96 4.66
C ALA A 391 -5.81 -5.38 4.87
N LEU A 392 -7.08 -5.51 5.27
CA LEU A 392 -7.76 -6.79 5.44
C LEU A 392 -7.88 -7.55 4.12
N MET A 393 -8.42 -6.91 3.09
CA MET A 393 -8.65 -7.54 1.78
C MET A 393 -7.34 -7.98 1.14
N ASN A 394 -6.30 -7.14 1.22
CA ASN A 394 -4.97 -7.53 0.75
C ASN A 394 -4.40 -8.69 1.58
N GLY A 395 -4.63 -8.70 2.90
CA GLY A 395 -4.27 -9.81 3.79
C GLY A 395 -4.97 -11.12 3.44
N TYR A 396 -6.28 -11.10 3.17
CA TYR A 396 -7.02 -12.27 2.71
C TYR A 396 -6.52 -12.80 1.37
N ASN A 397 -6.20 -11.89 0.44
CA ASN A 397 -5.55 -12.28 -0.79
C ASN A 397 -4.20 -12.97 -0.50
N MET A 398 -3.36 -12.46 0.41
CA MET A 398 -2.08 -13.08 0.74
C MET A 398 -2.23 -14.46 1.40
N ASN A 399 -3.25 -14.63 2.25
CA ASN A 399 -3.50 -15.87 3.01
C ASN A 399 -4.34 -16.90 2.25
N ASP A 400 -4.43 -16.79 0.92
CA ASP A 400 -5.17 -17.71 0.04
C ASP A 400 -6.68 -17.83 0.38
N GLU A 401 -7.29 -16.76 0.92
CA GLU A 401 -8.73 -16.63 1.23
C GLU A 401 -9.43 -15.50 0.45
N PRO A 402 -9.25 -15.39 -0.89
CA PRO A 402 -9.69 -14.22 -1.67
C PRO A 402 -11.21 -13.98 -1.66
N TRP A 403 -12.03 -14.99 -1.35
CA TRP A 403 -13.49 -14.84 -1.30
C TRP A 403 -13.98 -13.93 -0.16
N LYS A 404 -13.22 -13.82 0.93
CA LYS A 404 -13.57 -12.92 2.04
C LYS A 404 -13.56 -11.45 1.61
N CYS A 405 -12.81 -11.10 0.56
CA CYS A 405 -12.80 -9.76 -0.02
C CYS A 405 -14.19 -9.29 -0.49
N PHE A 406 -15.04 -10.21 -0.97
CA PHE A 406 -16.39 -9.85 -1.41
C PHE A 406 -17.34 -9.55 -0.26
N LYS A 407 -17.21 -10.26 0.87
CA LYS A 407 -17.96 -9.93 2.10
C LYS A 407 -17.58 -8.54 2.61
N ILE A 408 -16.30 -8.20 2.54
CA ILE A 408 -15.82 -6.86 2.91
C ILE A 408 -16.37 -5.80 1.94
N LEU A 409 -16.40 -6.07 0.63
CA LEU A 409 -16.99 -5.17 -0.34
C LEU A 409 -18.46 -4.88 -0.03
N ASP A 410 -19.24 -5.90 0.33
CA ASP A 410 -20.64 -5.73 0.71
C ASP A 410 -20.78 -4.90 1.99
N GLU A 411 -19.93 -5.12 3.00
CA GLU A 411 -19.88 -4.30 4.22
C GLU A 411 -19.53 -2.83 3.91
N MET A 412 -18.56 -2.58 3.02
CA MET A 412 -18.16 -1.23 2.62
C MET A 412 -19.29 -0.48 1.91
N LYS A 413 -20.04 -1.17 1.05
CA LYS A 413 -21.21 -0.59 0.36
C LYS A 413 -22.35 -0.28 1.32
N GLN A 414 -22.64 -1.18 2.27
CA GLN A 414 -23.66 -0.94 3.30
C GLN A 414 -23.36 0.30 4.16
N LYS A 415 -22.09 0.71 4.23
CA LYS A 415 -21.62 1.90 4.95
C LYS A 415 -21.37 3.10 4.03
N ASP A 416 -21.78 3.03 2.76
CA ASP A 416 -21.60 4.07 1.75
C ASP A 416 -20.14 4.56 1.61
N ILE A 417 -19.17 3.64 1.80
CA ILE A 417 -17.74 3.97 1.66
C ILE A 417 -17.38 3.98 0.17
N VAL A 418 -16.98 5.15 -0.34
CA VAL A 418 -16.50 5.30 -1.72
C VAL A 418 -15.19 4.53 -1.92
N LEU A 419 -15.18 3.62 -2.87
CA LEU A 419 -14.03 2.78 -3.21
C LEU A 419 -13.04 3.55 -4.10
N ASN A 420 -11.76 3.53 -3.74
CA ASN A 420 -10.69 4.09 -4.56
C ASN A 420 -10.04 3.01 -5.47
N GLU A 421 -9.14 3.44 -6.34
CA GLU A 421 -8.38 2.58 -7.26
C GLU A 421 -7.63 1.44 -6.56
N ILE A 422 -7.09 1.66 -5.36
CA ILE A 422 -6.35 0.66 -4.58
C ILE A 422 -7.28 -0.50 -4.21
N ILE A 423 -8.48 -0.22 -3.71
CA ILE A 423 -9.43 -1.28 -3.33
C ILE A 423 -9.91 -2.04 -4.56
N TRP A 424 -10.21 -1.34 -5.66
CA TRP A 424 -10.59 -2.01 -6.90
C TRP A 424 -9.48 -2.93 -7.42
N ASN A 425 -8.22 -2.50 -7.35
CA ASN A 425 -7.09 -3.34 -7.74
C ASN A 425 -6.94 -4.58 -6.84
N ILE A 426 -7.18 -4.45 -5.52
CA ILE A 426 -7.19 -5.58 -4.58
C ILE A 426 -8.33 -6.57 -4.93
N LEU A 427 -9.52 -6.07 -5.29
CA LEU A 427 -10.65 -6.89 -5.73
C LEU A 427 -10.38 -7.61 -7.06
N ILE A 428 -9.73 -6.94 -8.01
CA ILE A 428 -9.28 -7.56 -9.27
C ILE A 428 -8.25 -8.65 -8.96
N GLY A 429 -7.35 -8.42 -8.01
CA GLY A 429 -6.42 -9.43 -7.50
C GLY A 429 -7.13 -10.63 -6.87
N ALA A 430 -8.20 -10.41 -6.10
CA ALA A 430 -9.03 -11.48 -5.53
C ALA A 430 -9.72 -12.29 -6.63
N CYS A 431 -10.32 -11.62 -7.61
CA CYS A 431 -10.91 -12.23 -8.81
C CYS A 431 -9.87 -13.07 -9.57
N SER A 432 -8.66 -12.54 -9.72
CA SER A 432 -7.53 -13.22 -10.35
C SER A 432 -7.05 -14.44 -9.56
N LYS A 433 -7.17 -14.48 -8.23
CA LYS A 433 -6.90 -15.70 -7.45
C LYS A 433 -8.01 -16.72 -7.55
N ILE A 434 -9.27 -16.28 -7.49
CA ILE A 434 -10.46 -17.13 -7.58
C ILE A 434 -10.55 -17.81 -8.95
N GLY A 435 -10.27 -17.06 -10.02
CA GLY A 435 -10.23 -17.59 -11.38
C GLY A 435 -11.60 -17.98 -11.92
N MET A 436 -12.64 -17.16 -11.69
CA MET A 436 -14.03 -17.46 -12.09
C MET A 436 -14.61 -16.32 -12.93
N ILE A 437 -14.92 -16.57 -14.21
CA ILE A 437 -15.30 -15.55 -15.19
C ILE A 437 -16.56 -14.79 -14.76
N ARG A 438 -17.62 -15.50 -14.35
CA ARG A 438 -18.93 -14.90 -14.02
C ARG A 438 -18.83 -13.95 -12.83
N ARG A 439 -18.15 -14.39 -11.77
CA ARG A 439 -17.90 -13.55 -10.59
C ARG A 439 -17.04 -12.34 -10.92
N SER A 440 -15.96 -12.54 -11.67
CA SER A 440 -15.09 -11.44 -12.07
C SER A 440 -15.83 -10.39 -12.90
N GLN A 441 -16.73 -10.84 -13.79
CA GLN A 441 -17.57 -9.92 -14.57
C GLN A 441 -18.46 -9.08 -13.65
N TYR A 442 -19.18 -9.72 -12.73
CA TYR A 442 -20.07 -9.02 -11.79
C TYR A 442 -19.33 -7.93 -11.00
N ILE A 443 -18.10 -8.19 -10.57
CA ILE A 443 -17.29 -7.19 -9.84
C ILE A 443 -16.80 -6.08 -10.77
N ILE A 444 -16.39 -6.40 -12.01
CA ILE A 444 -15.90 -5.40 -12.99
C ILE A 444 -17.00 -4.46 -13.44
N ASP A 445 -18.22 -4.95 -13.64
CA ASP A 445 -19.37 -4.13 -14.06
C ASP A 445 -19.71 -3.01 -13.06
N GLN A 446 -19.16 -3.09 -11.85
CA GLN A 446 -19.35 -2.10 -10.79
C GLN A 446 -18.20 -1.08 -10.70
N ILE A 447 -17.12 -1.25 -11.47
CA ILE A 447 -15.98 -0.34 -11.46
C ILE A 447 -16.36 0.91 -12.25
N PRO A 448 -16.23 2.13 -11.68
CA PRO A 448 -16.46 3.36 -12.42
C PRO A 448 -15.56 3.48 -13.65
N LEU A 449 -16.10 3.98 -14.76
CA LEU A 449 -15.39 4.06 -16.05
C LEU A 449 -14.06 4.85 -15.97
N HIS A 450 -14.03 5.92 -15.17
CA HIS A 450 -12.80 6.72 -14.98
C HIS A 450 -11.68 5.92 -14.29
N ILE A 451 -12.02 4.99 -13.38
CA ILE A 451 -11.07 4.07 -12.75
C ILE A 451 -10.68 2.97 -13.72
N GLN A 452 -11.65 2.40 -14.44
CA GLN A 452 -11.41 1.34 -15.43
C GLN A 452 -10.45 1.78 -16.55
N ASN A 453 -10.45 3.06 -16.91
CA ASN A 453 -9.57 3.64 -17.93
C ASN A 453 -8.16 3.96 -17.43
N GLN A 454 -7.87 3.81 -16.13
CA GLN A 454 -6.50 3.95 -15.63
C GLN A 454 -5.64 2.76 -16.09
N LYS A 455 -4.46 3.04 -16.65
CA LYS A 455 -3.55 2.01 -17.20
C LYS A 455 -3.21 0.89 -16.19
N GLN A 456 -3.00 1.24 -14.92
CA GLN A 456 -2.72 0.25 -13.87
C GLN A 456 -3.87 -0.75 -13.69
N ILE A 457 -5.12 -0.26 -13.70
CA ILE A 457 -6.32 -1.08 -13.61
C ILE A 457 -6.47 -1.94 -14.87
N GLN A 458 -6.25 -1.36 -16.07
CA GLN A 458 -6.30 -2.11 -17.34
C GLN A 458 -5.28 -3.25 -17.37
N ASN A 459 -4.03 -3.03 -16.92
CA ASN A 459 -3.02 -4.08 -16.80
C ASN A 459 -3.45 -5.20 -15.85
N SER A 460 -4.03 -4.86 -14.69
CA SER A 460 -4.59 -5.83 -13.75
C SER A 460 -5.79 -6.59 -14.33
N LEU A 461 -6.64 -5.94 -15.12
CA LEU A 461 -7.77 -6.56 -15.81
C LEU A 461 -7.31 -7.57 -16.88
N ILE A 462 -6.30 -7.24 -17.68
CA ILE A 462 -5.70 -8.17 -18.66
C ILE A 462 -5.20 -9.42 -17.95
N HIS A 463 -4.42 -9.25 -16.87
CA HIS A 463 -3.89 -10.36 -16.10
C HIS A 463 -5.00 -11.19 -15.43
N MET A 464 -6.03 -10.54 -14.88
CA MET A 464 -7.16 -11.23 -14.25
C MET A 464 -7.96 -12.03 -15.28
N TRP A 465 -8.37 -11.43 -16.39
CA TRP A 465 -9.14 -12.13 -17.43
C TRP A 465 -8.39 -13.32 -18.00
N SER A 466 -7.08 -13.14 -18.23
CA SER A 466 -6.19 -14.22 -18.63
C SER A 466 -6.20 -15.36 -17.60
N LYS A 467 -6.12 -15.05 -16.30
CA LYS A 467 -6.17 -16.03 -15.20
C LYS A 467 -7.55 -16.64 -14.94
N CYS A 468 -8.61 -16.01 -15.41
CA CYS A 468 -9.96 -16.58 -15.43
C CYS A 468 -10.20 -17.42 -16.69
N GLY A 469 -9.23 -17.54 -17.60
CA GLY A 469 -9.39 -18.30 -18.85
C GLY A 469 -10.16 -17.58 -19.95
N SER A 470 -10.56 -16.32 -19.75
CA SER A 470 -11.23 -15.53 -20.80
C SER A 470 -10.20 -14.67 -21.55
N ILE A 471 -9.43 -15.32 -22.44
CA ILE A 471 -8.37 -14.64 -23.19
C ILE A 471 -8.93 -13.56 -24.13
N GLU A 472 -10.14 -13.76 -24.67
CA GLU A 472 -10.83 -12.79 -25.51
C GLU A 472 -11.07 -11.46 -24.78
N LYS A 473 -11.57 -11.51 -23.53
CA LYS A 473 -11.77 -10.31 -22.71
C LYS A 473 -10.44 -9.63 -22.39
N ALA A 474 -9.39 -10.40 -22.12
CA ALA A 474 -8.05 -9.85 -21.92
C ALA A 474 -7.55 -9.11 -23.17
N GLN A 475 -7.73 -9.69 -24.35
CA GLN A 475 -7.38 -9.06 -25.63
C GLN A 475 -8.19 -7.78 -25.88
N ASN A 476 -9.48 -7.76 -25.56
CA ASN A 476 -10.32 -6.57 -25.73
C ASN A 476 -9.84 -5.41 -24.85
N VAL A 477 -9.46 -5.68 -23.60
CA VAL A 477 -8.84 -4.67 -22.73
C VAL A 477 -7.47 -4.26 -23.26
N PHE A 478 -6.62 -5.19 -23.70
CA PHE A 478 -5.32 -4.87 -24.29
C PHE A 478 -5.44 -3.95 -25.51
N LYS A 479 -6.45 -4.17 -26.37
CA LYS A 479 -6.74 -3.34 -27.54
C LYS A 479 -7.18 -1.92 -27.17
N SER A 480 -7.84 -1.72 -26.04
CA SER A 480 -8.30 -0.39 -25.61
C SER A 480 -7.22 0.47 -24.94
N VAL A 481 -6.07 -0.10 -24.56
CA VAL A 481 -4.94 0.67 -24.00
C VAL A 481 -4.24 1.47 -25.11
N TYR A 482 -4.23 2.81 -25.01
CA TYR A 482 -3.62 3.70 -26.00
C TYR A 482 -2.08 3.72 -25.94
N ASP A 483 -1.52 3.94 -24.74
CA ASP A 483 -0.07 4.04 -24.49
C ASP A 483 0.44 2.79 -23.73
N ARG A 484 0.70 1.73 -24.50
CA ARG A 484 1.10 0.42 -23.96
C ARG A 484 2.57 0.45 -23.53
N ASP A 485 2.83 0.11 -22.27
CA ASP A 485 4.17 -0.07 -21.74
C ASP A 485 4.56 -1.56 -21.68
N ASN A 486 5.79 -1.82 -21.23
CA ASN A 486 6.30 -3.17 -21.00
C ASN A 486 5.34 -4.01 -20.12
N VAL A 487 4.73 -3.42 -19.09
CA VAL A 487 3.79 -4.13 -18.19
C VAL A 487 2.53 -4.56 -18.95
N THR A 488 1.99 -3.71 -19.83
CA THR A 488 0.82 -4.06 -20.66
C THR A 488 1.11 -5.23 -21.61
N PHE A 489 2.24 -5.21 -22.31
CA PHE A 489 2.65 -6.32 -23.19
C PHE A 489 2.92 -7.60 -22.40
N ASN A 490 3.67 -7.51 -21.30
CA ASN A 490 4.01 -8.65 -20.45
C ASN A 490 2.76 -9.35 -19.89
N ALA A 491 1.75 -8.58 -19.47
CA ALA A 491 0.47 -9.12 -19.00
C ALA A 491 -0.23 -9.96 -20.07
N MET A 492 -0.24 -9.51 -21.32
CA MET A 492 -0.90 -10.19 -22.44
C MET A 492 -0.10 -11.41 -22.94
N ILE A 493 1.23 -11.29 -23.08
CA ILE A 493 2.13 -12.39 -23.46
C ILE A 493 2.04 -13.53 -22.43
N ASN A 494 2.08 -13.19 -21.14
CA ASN A 494 1.86 -14.17 -20.08
C ASN A 494 0.47 -14.77 -20.15
N GLY A 495 -0.55 -13.97 -20.46
CA GLY A 495 -1.92 -14.44 -20.63
C GLY A 495 -2.07 -15.50 -21.71
N PHE A 496 -1.44 -15.28 -22.87
CA PHE A 496 -1.35 -16.29 -23.93
C PHE A 496 -0.63 -17.56 -23.47
N GLY A 497 0.53 -17.42 -22.81
CA GLY A 497 1.30 -18.55 -22.29
C GLY A 497 0.56 -19.39 -21.24
N LEU A 498 -0.24 -18.76 -20.38
CA LEU A 498 -1.09 -19.46 -19.40
C LEU A 498 -2.23 -20.24 -20.06
N ASN A 499 -2.69 -19.84 -21.23
CA ASN A 499 -3.83 -20.46 -21.94
C ASN A 499 -3.39 -21.41 -23.07
N GLY A 500 -2.09 -21.70 -23.20
CA GLY A 500 -1.54 -22.60 -24.23
C GLY A 500 -1.38 -21.98 -25.62
N MET A 501 -1.47 -20.65 -25.72
CA MET A 501 -1.40 -19.90 -26.98
C MET A 501 0.03 -19.41 -27.26
N GLY A 502 0.99 -20.33 -27.28
CA GLY A 502 2.42 -19.99 -27.39
C GLY A 502 2.79 -19.26 -28.68
N SER A 503 2.14 -19.58 -29.79
CA SER A 503 2.39 -18.96 -31.09
C SER A 503 2.00 -17.48 -31.09
N GLU A 504 0.83 -17.15 -30.54
CA GLU A 504 0.31 -15.80 -30.39
C GLU A 504 1.16 -14.98 -29.40
N ALA A 505 1.68 -15.63 -28.35
CA ALA A 505 2.64 -15.02 -27.44
C ALA A 505 3.92 -14.59 -28.16
N ILE A 506 4.46 -15.44 -29.05
CA ILE A 506 5.66 -15.15 -29.85
C ILE A 506 5.41 -14.02 -30.84
N GLU A 507 4.26 -14.03 -31.51
CA GLU A 507 3.88 -12.97 -32.43
C GLU A 507 3.81 -11.62 -31.71
N LEU A 508 3.12 -11.56 -30.57
CA LEU A 508 3.00 -10.34 -29.77
C LEU A 508 4.35 -9.88 -29.21
N TYR A 509 5.19 -10.81 -28.75
CA TYR A 509 6.54 -10.51 -28.27
C TYR A 509 7.41 -9.89 -29.37
N ARG A 510 7.28 -10.34 -30.62
CA ARG A 510 8.03 -9.76 -31.76
C ARG A 510 7.49 -8.41 -32.22
N GLN A 511 6.22 -8.13 -31.99
CA GLN A 511 5.60 -6.82 -32.27
C GLN A 511 5.93 -5.77 -31.19
N MET A 512 6.40 -6.20 -30.03
CA MET A 512 6.79 -5.33 -28.93
C MET A 512 8.00 -4.47 -29.35
N PRO A 513 7.98 -3.14 -29.12
CA PRO A 513 9.12 -2.28 -29.41
C PRO A 513 10.37 -2.71 -28.63
N ASN A 514 11.52 -2.78 -29.31
CA ASN A 514 12.80 -3.24 -28.74
C ASN A 514 13.18 -2.57 -27.40
N ASN A 515 12.86 -1.29 -27.23
CA ASN A 515 13.17 -0.52 -26.02
C ASN A 515 12.28 -0.87 -24.81
N LEU A 516 11.18 -1.61 -25.03
CA LEU A 516 10.29 -2.06 -23.96
C LEU A 516 10.65 -3.46 -23.44
N HIS A 517 11.48 -4.22 -24.15
CA HIS A 517 11.86 -5.56 -23.71
C HIS A 517 12.63 -5.49 -22.39
N ASP A 518 12.15 -6.21 -21.39
CA ASP A 518 12.81 -6.33 -20.09
C ASP A 518 12.94 -7.80 -19.66
N GLU A 519 13.56 -8.04 -18.49
CA GLU A 519 13.69 -9.39 -17.92
C GLU A 519 12.34 -10.12 -17.84
N VAL A 520 11.26 -9.39 -17.52
CA VAL A 520 9.92 -9.95 -17.36
C VAL A 520 9.33 -10.37 -18.71
N SER A 521 9.53 -9.59 -19.77
CA SER A 521 9.13 -9.95 -21.14
C SER A 521 9.75 -11.28 -21.56
N HIS A 522 11.05 -11.44 -21.33
CA HIS A 522 11.79 -12.68 -21.62
C HIS A 522 11.25 -13.89 -20.83
N ILE A 523 10.97 -13.71 -19.54
CA ILE A 523 10.38 -14.75 -18.69
C ILE A 523 9.00 -15.16 -19.21
N CYS A 524 8.14 -14.19 -19.52
CA CYS A 524 6.79 -14.45 -20.01
C CYS A 524 6.80 -15.24 -21.32
N ILE A 525 7.67 -14.88 -22.27
CA ILE A 525 7.73 -15.58 -23.56
C ILE A 525 8.35 -16.98 -23.44
N LEU A 526 9.40 -17.16 -22.64
CA LEU A 526 10.00 -18.48 -22.41
C LEU A 526 9.02 -19.42 -21.67
N ASN A 527 8.23 -18.91 -20.73
CA ASN A 527 7.15 -19.68 -20.09
C ASN A 527 6.08 -20.10 -21.11
N ALA A 528 5.67 -19.18 -22.00
CA ALA A 528 4.71 -19.50 -23.05
C ALA A 528 5.24 -20.60 -23.99
N CYS A 529 6.54 -20.57 -24.31
CA CYS A 529 7.19 -21.61 -25.11
C CYS A 529 7.28 -22.93 -24.35
N SER A 530 7.65 -22.91 -23.06
CA SER A 530 7.67 -24.10 -22.18
C SER A 530 6.30 -24.78 -22.10
N HIS A 531 5.23 -24.00 -21.92
CA HIS A 531 3.87 -24.52 -21.82
C HIS A 531 3.28 -25.05 -23.13
N SER A 532 3.83 -24.61 -24.26
CA SER A 532 3.35 -24.98 -25.60
C SER A 532 4.32 -25.90 -26.35
N GLY A 533 5.37 -26.42 -25.69
CA GLY A 533 6.35 -27.32 -26.31
C GLY A 533 7.24 -26.68 -27.39
N LEU A 534 7.35 -25.36 -27.45
CA LEU A 534 8.04 -24.61 -28.51
C LEU A 534 9.55 -24.46 -28.24
N LEU A 535 10.26 -25.58 -28.16
CA LEU A 535 11.69 -25.61 -27.77
C LEU A 535 12.60 -24.81 -28.70
N HIS A 536 12.39 -24.90 -30.00
CA HIS A 536 13.26 -24.23 -30.98
C HIS A 536 13.19 -22.70 -30.80
N GLN A 537 11.98 -22.17 -30.63
CA GLN A 537 11.74 -20.76 -30.41
C GLN A 537 12.27 -20.33 -29.03
N ALA A 538 12.08 -21.15 -27.99
CA ALA A 538 12.65 -20.90 -26.66
C ALA A 538 14.19 -20.77 -26.73
N ARG A 539 14.88 -21.67 -27.44
CA ARG A 539 16.34 -21.61 -27.62
C ARG A 539 16.79 -20.36 -28.38
N SER A 540 16.10 -19.99 -29.45
CA SER A 540 16.42 -18.78 -30.22
C SER A 540 16.38 -17.55 -29.31
N ILE A 541 15.26 -17.37 -28.60
CA ILE A 541 15.06 -16.24 -27.70
C ILE A 541 16.08 -16.27 -26.56
N PHE A 542 16.30 -17.43 -25.94
CA PHE A 542 17.27 -17.58 -24.85
C PHE A 542 18.70 -17.21 -25.26
N ASN A 543 19.09 -17.51 -26.50
CA ASN A 543 20.40 -17.16 -27.03
C ASN A 543 20.55 -15.67 -27.33
N GLU A 544 19.47 -15.01 -27.76
CA GLU A 544 19.43 -13.55 -28.00
C GLU A 544 19.53 -12.73 -26.70
N ILE A 545 19.14 -13.30 -25.56
CA ILE A 545 19.24 -12.63 -24.26
C ILE A 545 20.71 -12.49 -23.84
N SER A 546 21.15 -11.25 -23.69
CA SER A 546 22.51 -10.89 -23.29
C SER A 546 22.81 -11.29 -21.84
N LEU A 547 21.97 -10.88 -20.89
CA LEU A 547 22.13 -11.19 -19.47
C LEU A 547 21.17 -12.30 -19.04
N LYS A 548 21.71 -13.51 -18.85
CA LYS A 548 20.97 -14.70 -18.39
C LYS A 548 20.91 -14.71 -16.87
N THR A 549 19.91 -14.03 -16.31
CA THR A 549 19.67 -14.00 -14.87
C THR A 549 19.19 -15.35 -14.35
N GLU A 550 19.20 -15.51 -13.03
CA GLU A 550 18.65 -16.66 -12.30
C GLU A 550 17.26 -17.09 -12.82
N LYS A 551 16.36 -16.13 -13.02
CA LYS A 551 14.97 -16.39 -13.41
C LYS A 551 14.88 -16.88 -14.85
N ILE A 552 15.64 -16.27 -15.75
CA ILE A 552 15.68 -16.66 -17.17
C ILE A 552 16.21 -18.08 -17.32
N VAL A 553 17.30 -18.41 -16.60
CA VAL A 553 17.87 -19.76 -16.58
C VAL A 553 16.85 -20.77 -16.01
N THR A 554 16.14 -20.40 -14.94
CA THR A 554 15.12 -21.27 -14.32
C THR A 554 14.00 -21.65 -15.30
N VAL A 555 13.50 -20.69 -16.08
CA VAL A 555 12.43 -20.96 -17.06
C VAL A 555 12.94 -21.83 -18.21
N MET A 556 14.18 -21.62 -18.66
CA MET A 556 14.79 -22.48 -19.67
C MET A 556 15.02 -23.90 -19.15
N THR A 557 15.44 -24.05 -17.89
CA THR A 557 15.52 -25.35 -17.21
C THR A 557 14.16 -26.03 -17.13
N ASP A 558 13.08 -25.31 -16.82
CA ASP A 558 11.71 -25.85 -16.86
C ASP A 558 11.35 -26.37 -18.25
N CYS A 559 11.64 -25.59 -19.30
CA CYS A 559 11.38 -25.97 -20.69
C CYS A 559 12.12 -27.28 -21.08
N LEU A 560 13.42 -27.36 -20.79
CA LEU A 560 14.23 -28.55 -21.06
C LEU A 560 13.75 -29.76 -20.24
N SER A 561 13.42 -29.56 -18.96
CA SER A 561 12.99 -30.62 -18.04
C SER A 561 11.65 -31.24 -18.46
N ARG A 562 10.70 -30.43 -18.95
CA ARG A 562 9.41 -30.92 -19.47
C ARG A 562 9.53 -31.74 -20.73
N LEU A 563 10.57 -31.47 -21.53
CA LEU A 563 10.89 -32.20 -22.76
C LEU A 563 11.86 -33.36 -22.51
N PHE A 564 12.12 -33.70 -21.24
CA PHE A 564 13.00 -34.79 -20.81
C PHE A 564 14.46 -34.65 -21.25
N LEU A 565 14.90 -33.43 -21.58
CA LEU A 565 16.29 -33.10 -21.93
C LEU A 565 17.10 -32.84 -20.65
N PHE A 566 17.14 -33.82 -19.75
CA PHE A 566 17.71 -33.67 -18.41
C PHE A 566 19.21 -33.35 -18.42
N ASP A 567 19.98 -33.98 -19.32
CA ASP A 567 21.42 -33.75 -19.42
C ASP A 567 21.73 -32.29 -19.81
N GLU A 568 20.94 -31.71 -20.71
CA GLU A 568 21.09 -30.29 -21.09
C GLU A 568 20.67 -29.36 -19.96
N ALA A 569 19.59 -29.70 -19.24
CA ALA A 569 19.13 -28.93 -18.09
C ALA A 569 20.13 -28.96 -16.92
N GLU A 570 20.74 -30.12 -16.61
CA GLU A 570 21.80 -30.23 -15.60
C GLU A 570 23.04 -29.42 -16.00
N LYS A 571 23.48 -29.51 -17.27
CA LYS A 571 24.60 -28.70 -17.79
C LYS A 571 24.34 -27.20 -17.66
N LEU A 572 23.12 -26.76 -17.98
CA LEU A 572 22.74 -25.36 -17.87
C LEU A 572 22.81 -24.85 -16.42
N ILE A 573 22.36 -25.65 -15.46
CA ILE A 573 22.48 -25.31 -14.03
C ILE A 573 23.95 -25.29 -13.60
N ASP A 574 24.72 -26.32 -13.95
CA ASP A 574 26.14 -26.42 -13.58
C ASP A 574 26.96 -25.27 -14.20
N GLU A 575 26.61 -24.77 -15.39
CA GLU A 575 27.23 -23.58 -15.99
C GLU A 575 26.86 -22.29 -15.26
N TYR A 576 25.60 -22.13 -14.87
CA TYR A 576 25.14 -20.97 -14.09
C TYR A 576 25.82 -20.90 -12.71
N GLU A 577 25.93 -22.05 -12.03
CA GLU A 577 26.50 -22.16 -10.68
C GLU A 577 28.00 -21.86 -10.60
N LYS A 578 28.74 -21.93 -11.71
CA LYS A 578 30.16 -21.54 -11.75
C LYS A 578 30.38 -20.08 -11.37
N THR A 579 29.40 -19.21 -11.60
CA THR A 579 29.52 -17.76 -11.44
C THR A 579 28.43 -17.13 -10.58
N ASN A 580 27.38 -17.89 -10.24
CA ASN A 580 26.22 -17.40 -9.51
C ASN A 580 25.78 -18.39 -8.42
N PRO A 581 25.06 -17.95 -7.37
CA PRO A 581 24.53 -18.85 -6.36
C PRO A 581 23.46 -19.80 -6.94
N PRO A 582 23.36 -21.04 -6.44
CA PRO A 582 22.38 -22.02 -6.90
C PRO A 582 20.95 -21.59 -6.54
N ASN A 583 19.98 -21.89 -7.42
CA ASN A 583 18.56 -21.59 -7.18
C ASN A 583 17.75 -22.87 -6.93
N PHE A 584 17.03 -22.90 -5.81
CA PHE A 584 16.10 -23.98 -5.45
C PHE A 584 15.09 -24.33 -6.55
N VAL A 585 14.54 -23.33 -7.23
CA VAL A 585 13.48 -23.50 -8.24
C VAL A 585 13.98 -24.24 -9.48
N MET A 586 15.25 -24.04 -9.88
CA MET A 586 15.86 -24.78 -11.00
C MET A 586 15.84 -26.29 -10.75
N TYR A 587 16.21 -26.71 -9.54
CA TYR A 587 16.17 -28.12 -9.14
C TYR A 587 14.75 -28.66 -9.00
N MET A 588 13.80 -27.84 -8.54
CA MET A 588 12.39 -28.23 -8.51
C MET A 588 11.81 -28.46 -9.91
N CYS A 589 12.19 -27.65 -10.89
CA CYS A 589 11.80 -27.84 -12.29
C CYS A 589 12.34 -29.18 -12.83
N LEU A 590 13.61 -29.49 -12.59
CA LEU A 590 14.21 -30.79 -12.92
C LEU A 590 13.48 -31.95 -12.23
N LEU A 591 13.24 -31.85 -10.92
CA LEU A 591 12.55 -32.90 -10.15
C LEU A 591 11.11 -33.10 -10.64
N SER A 592 10.42 -32.02 -11.00
CA SER A 592 9.07 -32.10 -11.59
C SER A 592 9.09 -32.75 -12.97
N GLY A 593 10.09 -32.48 -13.81
CA GLY A 593 10.25 -33.16 -15.11
C GLY A 593 10.59 -34.65 -14.94
N ALA A 594 11.49 -34.97 -13.99
CA ALA A 594 11.89 -36.33 -13.68
C ALA A 594 10.72 -37.18 -13.18
N ARG A 595 9.75 -36.58 -12.46
CA ARG A 595 8.49 -37.23 -12.10
C ARG A 595 7.70 -37.69 -13.31
N ASN A 596 7.56 -36.84 -14.32
CA ASN A 596 6.81 -37.17 -15.53
C ASN A 596 7.45 -38.33 -16.32
N ASN A 597 8.77 -38.53 -16.20
CA ASN A 597 9.50 -39.66 -16.79
C ASN A 597 9.76 -40.84 -15.82
N ARG A 598 9.21 -40.81 -14.60
CA ARG A 598 9.43 -41.83 -13.55
C ARG A 598 10.92 -42.12 -13.28
N ASN A 599 11.81 -41.14 -13.46
CA ASN A 599 13.26 -41.33 -13.32
C ASN A 599 13.68 -41.25 -11.85
N ARG A 600 13.64 -42.39 -11.15
CA ARG A 600 13.96 -42.52 -9.72
C ARG A 600 15.37 -42.04 -9.38
N ASN A 601 16.39 -42.52 -10.09
CA ASN A 601 17.80 -42.26 -9.77
C ASN A 601 18.14 -40.76 -9.88
N LEU A 602 17.69 -40.11 -10.96
CA LEU A 602 17.88 -38.67 -11.14
C LEU A 602 17.17 -37.87 -10.05
N SER A 603 15.96 -38.28 -9.67
CA SER A 603 15.16 -37.60 -8.65
C SER A 603 15.79 -37.65 -7.26
N GLU A 604 16.37 -38.79 -6.86
CA GLU A 604 17.13 -38.91 -5.60
C GLU A 604 18.39 -38.04 -5.60
N LYS A 605 19.15 -38.05 -6.70
CA LYS A 605 20.33 -37.20 -6.89
C LYS A 605 19.99 -35.72 -6.73
N ILE A 606 18.94 -35.25 -7.40
CA ILE A 606 18.46 -33.86 -7.33
C ILE A 606 18.02 -33.50 -5.91
N TYR A 607 17.18 -34.33 -5.28
CA TYR A 607 16.67 -34.03 -3.95
C TYR A 607 17.79 -33.95 -2.89
N ASN A 608 18.76 -34.87 -2.96
CA ASN A 608 19.91 -34.83 -2.06
C ASN A 608 20.75 -33.57 -2.27
N ARG A 609 21.00 -33.15 -3.51
CA ARG A 609 21.67 -31.88 -3.83
C ARG A 609 20.88 -30.68 -3.27
N MET A 610 19.56 -30.66 -3.42
CA MET A 610 18.70 -29.62 -2.83
C MET A 610 18.80 -29.57 -1.30
N LYS A 611 18.80 -30.72 -0.62
CA LYS A 611 18.92 -30.79 0.84
C LYS A 611 20.25 -30.23 1.33
N CYS A 612 21.34 -30.48 0.61
CA CYS A 612 22.66 -29.95 0.92
C CYS A 612 22.77 -28.44 0.66
N LEU A 613 22.23 -27.95 -0.45
CA LEU A 613 22.35 -26.54 -0.85
C LEU A 613 21.38 -25.60 -0.12
N PHE A 614 20.22 -26.11 0.32
CA PHE A 614 19.13 -25.28 0.85
C PHE A 614 18.58 -25.77 2.19
N PRO A 615 19.42 -26.04 3.22
CA PRO A 615 18.97 -26.64 4.48
C PRO A 615 17.93 -25.79 5.22
N ASP A 616 17.97 -24.46 5.05
CA ASP A 616 17.06 -23.53 5.72
C ASP A 616 15.68 -23.42 5.05
N GLN A 617 15.52 -23.89 3.81
CA GLN A 617 14.26 -23.78 3.05
C GLN A 617 13.29 -24.95 3.33
N LYS A 618 13.01 -25.22 4.61
CA LYS A 618 12.28 -26.41 5.09
C LYS A 618 10.95 -26.69 4.36
N GLN A 619 10.10 -25.68 4.18
CA GLN A 619 8.79 -25.85 3.51
C GLN A 619 8.94 -26.23 2.02
N ARG A 620 9.94 -25.65 1.35
CA ARG A 620 10.20 -25.93 -0.06
C ARG A 620 10.83 -27.31 -0.23
N LEU A 621 11.77 -27.69 0.65
CA LEU A 621 12.32 -29.05 0.72
C LEU A 621 11.21 -30.09 0.92
N LEU A 622 10.24 -29.84 1.81
CA LEU A 622 9.09 -30.75 1.97
C LEU A 622 8.29 -30.91 0.67
N SER A 623 8.17 -29.86 -0.13
CA SER A 623 7.49 -29.94 -1.43
C SER A 623 8.26 -30.82 -2.43
N GLY A 624 9.59 -30.73 -2.44
CA GLY A 624 10.45 -31.65 -3.19
C GLY A 624 10.34 -33.10 -2.70
N ALA A 625 10.29 -33.30 -1.38
CA ALA A 625 10.12 -34.62 -0.77
C ALA A 625 8.80 -35.27 -1.18
N VAL A 626 7.71 -34.49 -1.24
CA VAL A 626 6.42 -34.98 -1.72
C VAL A 626 6.51 -35.42 -3.18
N LEU A 627 7.17 -34.66 -4.06
CA LEU A 627 7.38 -35.07 -5.45
C LEU A 627 8.18 -36.38 -5.55
N LEU A 628 9.28 -36.50 -4.81
CA LEU A 628 10.07 -37.74 -4.77
C LEU A 628 9.27 -38.92 -4.21
N SER A 629 8.45 -38.71 -3.18
CA SER A 629 7.57 -39.76 -2.65
C SER A 629 6.51 -40.21 -3.67
N ASN A 630 6.00 -39.30 -4.49
CA ASN A 630 5.08 -39.63 -5.58
C ASN A 630 5.80 -40.44 -6.67
N ILE A 631 7.09 -40.18 -6.92
CA ILE A 631 7.91 -40.97 -7.84
C ILE A 631 8.10 -42.40 -7.32
N TYR A 632 8.44 -42.57 -6.03
CA TYR A 632 8.50 -43.91 -5.41
C TYR A 632 7.18 -44.67 -5.56
N SER A 633 6.04 -44.00 -5.34
CA SER A 633 4.72 -44.61 -5.56
C SER A 633 4.49 -44.98 -7.03
N SER A 634 4.92 -44.13 -7.98
CA SER A 634 4.74 -44.37 -9.42
C SER A 634 5.51 -45.58 -9.97
N VAL A 635 6.55 -46.02 -9.26
CA VAL A 635 7.34 -47.22 -9.59
C VAL A 635 6.94 -48.44 -8.73
N GLY A 636 5.88 -48.34 -7.92
CA GLY A 636 5.34 -49.42 -7.08
C GLY A 636 5.94 -49.53 -5.68
N GLU A 637 6.85 -48.64 -5.27
CA GLU A 637 7.51 -48.65 -3.96
C GLU A 637 6.70 -47.87 -2.90
N HIS A 638 5.43 -48.22 -2.70
CA HIS A 638 4.50 -47.43 -1.86
C HIS A 638 4.90 -47.35 -0.38
N GLN A 639 5.39 -48.46 0.20
CA GLN A 639 5.86 -48.46 1.60
C GLN A 639 7.09 -47.54 1.79
N LEU A 640 8.01 -47.50 0.81
CA LEU A 640 9.15 -46.58 0.84
C LEU A 640 8.66 -45.13 0.74
N ALA A 641 7.73 -44.84 -0.17
CA ALA A 641 7.13 -43.51 -0.32
C ALA A 641 6.52 -42.99 0.99
N LYS A 642 5.71 -43.82 1.65
CA LYS A 642 5.04 -43.50 2.92
C LYS A 642 6.05 -43.24 4.04
N ASN A 643 7.04 -44.11 4.18
CA ASN A 643 8.09 -43.99 5.19
C ASN A 643 8.94 -42.73 4.97
N PHE A 644 9.40 -42.52 3.74
CA PHE A 644 10.20 -41.35 3.36
C PHE A 644 9.44 -40.05 3.66
N ARG A 645 8.20 -39.93 3.19
CA ARG A 645 7.38 -38.73 3.43
C ARG A 645 7.13 -38.47 4.92
N SER A 646 6.82 -39.52 5.68
CA SER A 646 6.59 -39.40 7.12
C SER A 646 7.84 -38.95 7.87
N ASN A 647 9.02 -39.44 7.47
CA ASN A 647 10.29 -39.03 8.05
C ASN A 647 10.63 -37.57 7.70
N GLN A 648 10.43 -37.15 6.45
CA GLN A 648 10.69 -35.77 6.04
C GLN A 648 9.76 -34.76 6.73
N ILE A 649 8.48 -35.10 6.94
CA ILE A 649 7.55 -34.25 7.71
C ILE A 649 8.05 -34.05 9.16
N LYS A 650 8.51 -35.12 9.81
CA LYS A 650 9.06 -35.06 11.17
C LYS A 650 10.37 -34.28 11.24
N GLU A 651 11.29 -34.55 10.32
CA GLU A 651 12.62 -33.93 10.27
C GLU A 651 12.54 -32.41 9.99
N LEU A 652 11.69 -32.01 9.05
CA LEU A 652 11.55 -30.61 8.64
C LEU A 652 10.57 -29.82 9.53
N GLY A 653 9.73 -30.49 10.33
CA GLY A 653 8.76 -29.85 11.23
C GLY A 653 7.71 -29.02 10.50
N THR A 654 7.40 -29.35 9.25
CA THR A 654 6.50 -28.59 8.37
C THR A 654 5.29 -29.41 7.93
N LYS A 655 4.19 -28.73 7.56
CA LYS A 655 2.95 -29.39 7.10
C LYS A 655 2.87 -29.39 5.58
N VAL A 656 2.32 -30.47 5.02
CA VAL A 656 2.09 -30.58 3.58
C VAL A 656 0.93 -29.68 3.16
N LYS A 657 1.10 -28.93 2.07
CA LYS A 657 0.02 -28.15 1.47
C LYS A 657 -1.05 -29.09 0.91
N ILE A 658 -2.30 -28.88 1.34
CA ILE A 658 -3.44 -29.70 0.89
C ILE A 658 -3.89 -29.22 -0.50
N GLY A 659 -4.16 -30.18 -1.39
CA GLY A 659 -4.77 -29.91 -2.69
C GLY A 659 -6.25 -29.56 -2.53
N LEU A 660 -6.64 -28.41 -3.05
CA LEU A 660 -8.00 -27.89 -3.04
C LEU A 660 -8.40 -27.54 -4.45
N SER A 661 -9.60 -27.96 -4.82
CA SER A 661 -10.28 -27.53 -6.04
C SER A 661 -11.54 -26.76 -5.66
N TRP A 662 -11.86 -25.68 -6.37
CA TRP A 662 -13.06 -24.90 -6.10
C TRP A 662 -13.76 -24.46 -7.37
N THR A 663 -15.07 -24.26 -7.24
CA THR A 663 -15.99 -23.92 -8.31
C THR A 663 -17.09 -23.00 -7.79
N ASP A 664 -17.82 -22.37 -8.71
CA ASP A 664 -19.00 -21.59 -8.37
C ASP A 664 -20.20 -22.51 -8.05
N GLY A 665 -20.86 -22.28 -6.91
CA GLY A 665 -22.10 -22.94 -6.51
C GLY A 665 -23.15 -21.92 -6.13
N SER A 666 -24.12 -21.65 -7.02
CA SER A 666 -25.34 -20.85 -6.78
C SER A 666 -25.19 -19.66 -5.80
N GLY A 667 -24.14 -18.83 -5.96
CA GLY A 667 -23.89 -17.66 -5.12
C GLY A 667 -22.66 -17.75 -4.22
N GLU A 668 -22.16 -18.95 -3.89
CA GLU A 668 -21.00 -19.17 -3.02
C GLU A 668 -19.86 -19.93 -3.72
N ILE A 669 -18.62 -19.83 -3.21
CA ILE A 669 -17.50 -20.65 -3.69
C ILE A 669 -17.53 -21.96 -2.93
N VAL A 670 -17.64 -23.07 -3.65
CA VAL A 670 -17.62 -24.42 -3.07
C VAL A 670 -16.23 -25.01 -3.28
N THR A 671 -15.64 -25.53 -2.20
CA THR A 671 -14.29 -26.11 -2.20
C THR A 671 -14.35 -27.61 -1.93
N PHE A 672 -13.46 -28.37 -2.58
CA PHE A 672 -13.32 -29.80 -2.44
C PHE A 672 -11.88 -30.18 -2.13
N LYS A 673 -11.70 -31.07 -1.16
CA LYS A 673 -10.47 -31.86 -0.95
C LYS A 673 -10.59 -33.21 -1.67
N ALA A 674 -9.50 -33.97 -1.74
CA ALA A 674 -9.60 -35.35 -2.21
C ALA A 674 -10.40 -36.18 -1.19
N HIS A 675 -11.36 -36.97 -1.67
CA HIS A 675 -12.29 -37.80 -0.89
C HIS A 675 -13.10 -36.98 0.13
N ASP A 676 -13.52 -35.78 -0.27
CA ASP A 676 -14.24 -34.86 0.59
C ASP A 676 -15.71 -35.30 0.76
N HIS A 677 -16.17 -35.37 2.01
CA HIS A 677 -17.55 -35.63 2.37
C HIS A 677 -18.19 -34.49 3.18
N SER A 678 -17.52 -33.33 3.29
CA SER A 678 -17.97 -32.21 4.11
C SER A 678 -19.16 -31.44 3.52
N HIS A 679 -19.41 -31.57 2.22
CA HIS A 679 -20.49 -30.85 1.56
C HIS A 679 -21.87 -31.43 1.94
N PRO A 680 -22.91 -30.59 2.18
CA PRO A 680 -24.25 -31.09 2.56
C PRO A 680 -24.87 -32.06 1.55
N ARG A 681 -24.59 -31.87 0.25
CA ARG A 681 -25.01 -32.75 -0.86
C ARG A 681 -23.96 -33.80 -1.25
N SER A 682 -23.05 -34.16 -0.34
CA SER A 682 -21.94 -35.09 -0.59
C SER A 682 -22.41 -36.39 -1.25
N SER A 683 -23.47 -37.02 -0.74
CA SER A 683 -24.00 -38.27 -1.31
C SER A 683 -24.39 -38.15 -2.79
N GLU A 684 -25.04 -37.04 -3.18
CA GLU A 684 -25.39 -36.80 -4.60
C GLU A 684 -24.15 -36.58 -5.47
N ILE A 685 -23.13 -35.89 -4.94
CA ILE A 685 -21.88 -35.60 -5.65
C ILE A 685 -21.12 -36.89 -5.92
N HIS A 686 -21.01 -37.78 -4.92
CA HIS A 686 -20.32 -39.06 -5.07
C HIS A 686 -21.06 -39.99 -6.04
N VAL A 687 -22.39 -40.04 -5.97
CA VAL A 687 -23.20 -40.78 -6.96
C VAL A 687 -22.96 -40.27 -8.37
N GLU A 688 -22.96 -38.96 -8.60
CA GLU A 688 -22.66 -38.40 -9.93
C GLU A 688 -21.21 -38.65 -10.36
N ALA A 689 -20.25 -38.61 -9.43
CA ALA A 689 -18.85 -38.91 -9.71
C ALA A 689 -18.64 -40.38 -10.13
N ASP A 690 -19.35 -41.30 -9.50
CA ASP A 690 -19.34 -42.73 -9.85
C ASP A 690 -19.98 -42.95 -11.23
N LEU A 691 -21.12 -42.30 -11.51
CA LEU A 691 -21.77 -42.35 -12.83
C LEU A 691 -20.85 -41.85 -13.95
N ILE A 692 -20.19 -40.69 -13.74
CA ILE A 692 -19.21 -40.15 -14.69
C ILE A 692 -18.05 -41.14 -14.89
N THR A 693 -17.61 -41.80 -13.82
CA THR A 693 -16.51 -42.78 -13.90
C THR A 693 -16.93 -44.03 -14.69
N SER A 694 -18.16 -44.52 -14.53
CA SER A 694 -18.69 -45.61 -15.34
C SER A 694 -18.73 -45.24 -16.84
N GLU A 695 -19.24 -44.06 -17.18
CA GLU A 695 -19.29 -43.59 -18.57
C GLU A 695 -17.89 -43.44 -19.19
N LEU A 696 -16.90 -43.00 -18.40
CA LEU A 696 -15.52 -42.93 -18.85
C LEU A 696 -14.98 -44.32 -19.23
N ILE A 697 -15.21 -45.32 -18.38
CA ILE A 697 -14.74 -46.69 -18.61
C ILE A 697 -15.40 -47.27 -19.88
N GLU A 698 -16.70 -47.04 -20.07
CA GLU A 698 -17.43 -47.43 -21.30
C GLU A 698 -16.86 -46.77 -22.56
N ASP A 699 -16.39 -45.52 -22.45
CA ASP A 699 -15.70 -44.76 -23.51
C ASP A 699 -14.25 -45.22 -23.75
N GLY A 700 -13.77 -46.23 -23.01
CA GLY A 700 -12.44 -46.82 -23.15
C GLY A 700 -11.34 -46.05 -22.41
N TYR A 701 -11.70 -45.24 -21.41
CA TYR A 701 -10.76 -44.64 -20.48
C TYR A 701 -10.08 -45.73 -19.62
N LYS A 702 -8.76 -45.60 -19.43
CA LYS A 702 -7.98 -46.46 -18.54
C LYS A 702 -7.30 -45.60 -17.49
N CYS A 703 -7.56 -45.90 -16.23
CA CYS A 703 -6.91 -45.24 -15.10
C CYS A 703 -5.40 -45.45 -15.14
N ASP A 704 -4.63 -44.37 -14.92
CA ASP A 704 -3.18 -44.47 -14.77
C ASP A 704 -2.82 -44.69 -13.29
N SER A 705 -2.49 -45.94 -12.96
CA SER A 705 -2.13 -46.38 -11.61
C SER A 705 -0.95 -45.62 -11.01
N SER A 706 -0.10 -45.00 -11.84
CA SER A 706 1.05 -44.23 -11.36
C SER A 706 0.70 -42.95 -10.61
N TRP A 707 -0.56 -42.51 -10.68
CA TRP A 707 -1.08 -41.38 -9.92
C TRP A 707 -1.69 -41.76 -8.58
N VAL A 708 -1.75 -43.05 -8.26
CA VAL A 708 -2.16 -43.52 -6.93
C VAL A 708 -0.98 -43.42 -5.97
N THR A 709 -1.06 -42.46 -5.04
CA THR A 709 0.05 -42.15 -4.11
C THR A 709 0.05 -43.00 -2.83
N ARG A 710 -0.77 -44.05 -2.77
CA ARG A 710 -0.91 -44.93 -1.60
C ARG A 710 -1.24 -46.35 -2.02
N GLU A 711 -1.00 -47.31 -1.14
CA GLU A 711 -1.51 -48.67 -1.31
C GLU A 711 -3.05 -48.65 -1.21
N LEU A 712 -3.68 -49.44 -2.06
CA LEU A 712 -5.12 -49.65 -2.07
C LEU A 712 -5.49 -50.67 -0.99
N HIS A 713 -6.61 -50.43 -0.32
CA HIS A 713 -7.22 -51.45 0.53
C HIS A 713 -7.89 -52.53 -0.34
N GLU A 714 -8.13 -53.73 0.21
CA GLU A 714 -8.68 -54.87 -0.55
C GLU A 714 -10.03 -54.56 -1.24
N GLU A 715 -10.80 -53.61 -0.69
CA GLU A 715 -12.10 -53.18 -1.20
C GLU A 715 -12.03 -52.00 -2.20
N GLU A 716 -10.86 -51.38 -2.37
CA GLU A 716 -10.68 -50.19 -3.22
C GLU A 716 -10.14 -50.55 -4.59
N THR A 717 -10.71 -49.93 -5.62
CA THR A 717 -10.19 -49.99 -6.98
C THR A 717 -9.36 -48.74 -7.28
N ILE A 718 -8.54 -48.78 -8.33
CA ILE A 718 -7.79 -47.60 -8.79
C ILE A 718 -8.80 -46.50 -9.20
N GLU A 719 -9.88 -46.91 -9.85
CA GLU A 719 -10.98 -46.07 -10.29
C GLU A 719 -11.64 -45.35 -9.11
N SER A 720 -11.95 -46.05 -8.01
CA SER A 720 -12.64 -45.44 -6.87
C SER A 720 -11.77 -44.38 -6.17
N VAL A 721 -10.46 -44.61 -6.08
CA VAL A 721 -9.53 -43.64 -5.47
C VAL A 721 -9.30 -42.42 -6.37
N LEU A 722 -9.16 -42.62 -7.68
CA LEU A 722 -8.98 -41.50 -8.62
C LEU A 722 -10.27 -40.70 -8.82
N CYS A 723 -11.44 -41.36 -8.77
CA CYS A 723 -12.77 -40.73 -8.73
C CYS A 723 -12.88 -39.72 -7.57
N GLY A 724 -12.31 -40.05 -6.41
CA GLY A 724 -12.26 -39.19 -5.23
C GLY A 724 -11.36 -37.96 -5.35
N HIS A 725 -10.67 -37.72 -6.46
CA HIS A 725 -9.86 -36.51 -6.63
C HIS A 725 -10.72 -35.23 -6.58
N SER A 726 -10.18 -34.17 -5.96
CA SER A 726 -10.90 -32.92 -5.72
C SER A 726 -11.47 -32.29 -7.00
N GLU A 727 -10.77 -32.43 -8.13
CA GLU A 727 -11.22 -31.93 -9.43
C GLU A 727 -12.44 -32.67 -9.92
N ARG A 728 -12.47 -34.00 -9.78
CA ARG A 728 -13.60 -34.83 -10.22
C ARG A 728 -14.83 -34.59 -9.36
N LEU A 729 -14.67 -34.45 -8.05
CA LEU A 729 -15.75 -34.05 -7.16
C LEU A 729 -16.30 -32.67 -7.53
N ALA A 730 -15.43 -31.71 -7.88
CA ALA A 730 -15.86 -30.39 -8.36
C ALA A 730 -16.61 -30.46 -9.70
N ILE A 731 -16.17 -31.32 -10.64
CA ILE A 731 -16.89 -31.56 -11.90
C ILE A 731 -18.27 -32.17 -11.63
N ALA A 732 -18.34 -33.23 -10.84
CA ALA A 732 -19.59 -33.90 -10.48
C ALA A 732 -20.57 -32.93 -9.79
N PHE A 733 -20.08 -32.11 -8.86
CA PHE A 733 -20.88 -31.07 -8.23
C PHE A 733 -21.52 -30.11 -9.24
N ASN A 734 -20.83 -29.73 -10.32
CA ASN A 734 -21.41 -28.86 -11.34
C ASN A 734 -22.52 -29.55 -12.16
N PHE A 735 -22.45 -30.86 -12.38
CA PHE A 735 -23.49 -31.60 -13.12
C PHE A 735 -24.77 -31.85 -12.31
N ILE A 736 -24.68 -31.89 -10.98
CA ILE A 736 -25.86 -31.96 -10.10
C ILE A 736 -26.51 -30.59 -9.83
N GLN A 737 -25.91 -29.49 -10.31
CA GLN A 737 -26.56 -28.18 -10.26
C GLN A 737 -27.74 -28.10 -11.24
N ARG A 738 -28.72 -27.26 -10.89
CA ARG A 738 -29.92 -27.02 -11.69
C ARG A 738 -30.20 -25.51 -11.74
N PRO A 739 -30.15 -24.87 -12.93
CA PRO A 739 -29.73 -25.43 -14.21
C PRO A 739 -28.25 -25.84 -14.22
N ILE A 740 -27.87 -26.77 -15.10
CA ILE A 740 -26.46 -27.12 -15.32
C ILE A 740 -25.76 -25.89 -15.93
N PRO A 741 -24.57 -25.50 -15.44
CA PRO A 741 -23.82 -24.39 -16.01
C PRO A 741 -23.55 -24.58 -17.52
N GLU A 742 -23.55 -23.48 -18.27
CA GLU A 742 -23.25 -23.48 -19.71
C GLU A 742 -21.85 -24.03 -20.01
N PHE A 743 -20.88 -23.67 -19.17
CA PHE A 743 -19.53 -24.23 -19.08
C PHE A 743 -19.19 -24.41 -17.61
N ILE A 744 -18.31 -25.36 -17.31
CA ILE A 744 -17.85 -25.65 -15.95
C ILE A 744 -16.50 -24.97 -15.74
N GLN A 745 -16.30 -24.29 -14.61
CA GLN A 745 -15.03 -23.63 -14.30
C GLN A 745 -14.52 -24.07 -12.93
N ILE A 746 -13.31 -24.59 -12.90
CA ILE A 746 -12.67 -25.13 -11.70
C ILE A 746 -11.29 -24.52 -11.56
N THR A 747 -10.94 -24.08 -10.36
CA THR A 747 -9.58 -23.67 -10.04
C THR A 747 -8.99 -24.62 -8.99
N LYS A 748 -7.74 -25.02 -9.20
CA LYS A 748 -6.96 -25.85 -8.30
C LYS A 748 -5.70 -25.12 -7.84
N ASN A 749 -5.39 -25.19 -6.54
CA ASN A 749 -4.19 -24.55 -5.97
C ASN A 749 -2.87 -25.30 -6.26
N LEU A 750 -2.96 -26.52 -6.78
CA LEU A 750 -1.84 -27.38 -7.20
C LEU A 750 -1.99 -27.74 -8.67
N ARG A 751 -0.93 -28.26 -9.30
CA ARG A 751 -1.02 -28.83 -10.66
C ARG A 751 -2.05 -29.97 -10.69
N VAL A 752 -2.90 -29.99 -11.70
CA VAL A 752 -3.83 -31.11 -11.96
C VAL A 752 -2.99 -32.36 -12.24
N CYS A 753 -3.44 -33.56 -11.84
CA CYS A 753 -2.71 -34.79 -12.18
C CYS A 753 -2.98 -35.21 -13.62
N GLY A 754 -2.04 -35.95 -14.24
CA GLY A 754 -2.16 -36.39 -15.63
C GLY A 754 -3.43 -37.23 -15.88
N ASP A 755 -3.78 -38.07 -14.91
CA ASP A 755 -5.01 -38.86 -14.96
C ASP A 755 -6.29 -38.01 -14.95
N CYS A 756 -6.41 -37.02 -14.05
CA CYS A 756 -7.57 -36.13 -14.02
C CYS A 756 -7.63 -35.25 -15.28
N HIS A 757 -6.49 -34.88 -15.86
CA HIS A 757 -6.45 -34.17 -17.13
C HIS A 757 -7.04 -35.02 -18.27
N GLU A 758 -6.62 -36.29 -18.40
CA GLU A 758 -7.16 -37.22 -19.39
C GLU A 758 -8.65 -37.51 -19.17
N ALA A 759 -9.06 -37.76 -17.93
CA ALA A 759 -10.46 -37.94 -17.58
C ALA A 759 -11.30 -36.70 -17.96
N THR A 760 -10.83 -35.49 -17.65
CA THR A 760 -11.58 -34.25 -17.94
C THR A 760 -11.77 -34.03 -19.44
N LYS A 761 -10.77 -34.34 -20.28
CA LYS A 761 -10.92 -34.31 -21.76
C LYS A 761 -12.10 -35.18 -22.21
N ARG A 762 -12.17 -36.41 -21.70
CA ARG A 762 -13.22 -37.36 -22.07
C ARG A 762 -14.57 -36.97 -21.49
N ILE A 763 -14.63 -36.47 -20.25
CA ILE A 763 -15.87 -35.95 -19.65
C ILE A 763 -16.44 -34.82 -20.51
N ALA A 764 -15.60 -33.86 -20.94
CA ALA A 764 -16.03 -32.75 -21.79
C ALA A 764 -16.68 -33.23 -23.10
N ARG A 765 -16.15 -34.31 -23.68
CA ARG A 765 -16.68 -34.98 -24.87
C ARG A 765 -17.98 -35.75 -24.58
N ILE A 766 -17.98 -36.65 -23.60
CA ILE A 766 -19.13 -37.52 -23.29
C ILE A 766 -20.34 -36.67 -22.90
N ARG A 767 -20.14 -35.70 -22.00
CA ARG A 767 -21.21 -34.84 -21.47
C ARG A 767 -21.46 -33.58 -22.30
N GLN A 768 -20.79 -33.44 -23.46
CA GLN A 768 -20.94 -32.33 -24.40
C GLN A 768 -20.91 -30.95 -23.71
N ARG A 769 -19.92 -30.77 -22.83
CA ARG A 769 -19.79 -29.59 -21.97
C ARG A 769 -18.36 -29.09 -21.97
N GLU A 770 -18.19 -27.78 -22.16
CA GLU A 770 -16.88 -27.16 -22.00
C GLU A 770 -16.50 -27.10 -20.52
N ILE A 771 -15.26 -27.47 -20.23
CA ILE A 771 -14.71 -27.44 -18.88
C ILE A 771 -13.42 -26.64 -18.92
N ILE A 772 -13.34 -25.61 -18.09
CA ILE A 772 -12.14 -24.79 -17.91
C ILE A 772 -11.55 -25.16 -16.56
N VAL A 773 -10.34 -25.74 -16.55
CA VAL A 773 -9.63 -26.03 -15.31
C VAL A 773 -8.37 -25.18 -15.25
N ARG A 774 -8.30 -24.29 -14.28
CA ARG A 774 -7.07 -23.60 -13.93
C ARG A 774 -6.34 -24.38 -12.86
N ASP A 775 -5.07 -24.65 -13.08
CA ASP A 775 -4.17 -25.21 -12.07
C ASP A 775 -3.13 -24.17 -11.62
N ALA A 776 -2.14 -24.60 -10.82
CA ALA A 776 -1.09 -23.71 -10.31
C ALA A 776 -0.21 -23.09 -11.41
N ASN A 777 -0.14 -23.71 -12.59
CA ASN A 777 0.82 -23.36 -13.65
C ASN A 777 0.14 -22.81 -14.91
N ARG A 778 -1.05 -23.30 -15.27
CA ARG A 778 -1.73 -22.95 -16.53
C ARG A 778 -3.25 -23.15 -16.45
N ILE A 779 -3.89 -22.87 -17.57
CA ILE A 779 -5.33 -22.99 -17.77
C ILE A 779 -5.57 -23.96 -18.92
N HIS A 780 -6.38 -24.96 -18.63
CA HIS A 780 -6.76 -26.01 -19.54
C HIS A 780 -8.19 -25.75 -20.00
N HIS A 781 -8.36 -25.54 -21.30
CA HIS A 781 -9.67 -25.48 -21.95
C HIS A 781 -9.97 -26.84 -22.54
N PHE A 782 -10.89 -27.58 -21.92
CA PHE A 782 -11.37 -28.87 -22.40
C PHE A 782 -12.60 -28.64 -23.26
N TYR A 783 -12.44 -28.82 -24.56
CA TYR A 783 -13.48 -28.59 -25.57
C TYR A 783 -14.37 -29.82 -25.73
N LYS A 784 -15.58 -29.61 -26.28
CA LYS A 784 -16.60 -30.67 -26.49
C LYS A 784 -16.16 -31.79 -27.44
N ASN A 785 -15.07 -31.59 -28.19
CA ASN A 785 -14.47 -32.61 -29.06
C ASN A 785 -13.43 -33.49 -28.33
N GLY A 786 -13.20 -33.26 -27.03
CA GLY A 786 -12.23 -34.02 -26.23
C GLY A 786 -10.78 -33.54 -26.34
N GLN A 787 -10.54 -32.37 -26.95
CA GLN A 787 -9.22 -31.75 -27.01
C GLN A 787 -9.02 -30.79 -25.83
N CYS A 788 -7.75 -30.62 -25.44
CA CYS A 788 -7.33 -29.61 -24.47
C CYS A 788 -6.49 -28.53 -25.16
N SER A 789 -6.60 -27.27 -24.72
CA SER A 789 -5.75 -26.16 -25.20
C SER A 789 -4.24 -26.40 -25.02
N CYS A 790 -3.83 -27.33 -24.16
CA CYS A 790 -2.42 -27.67 -23.98
C CYS A 790 -1.84 -28.61 -25.05
N GLN A 791 -2.67 -29.13 -25.98
CA GLN A 791 -2.26 -30.07 -27.03
C GLN A 791 -1.50 -31.30 -26.51
N ASP A 792 -1.84 -31.77 -25.31
CA ASP A 792 -1.19 -32.89 -24.62
C ASP A 792 0.31 -32.68 -24.30
N HIS A 793 0.80 -31.44 -24.37
CA HIS A 793 2.07 -31.02 -23.78
C HIS A 793 1.94 -30.92 -22.25
N PHE A 794 1.59 -32.03 -21.61
CA PHE A 794 1.18 -32.07 -20.21
C PHE A 794 2.31 -31.80 -19.22
#